data_AF-A0A2S9ETG5-F1
#
_entry.id   AF-A0A2S9ETG5-F1
#
_cell.length_a   1.000
_cell.length_b   1.000
_cell.length_c   1.000
_cell.angle_alpha   90.00
_cell.angle_beta   90.00
_cell.angle_gamma   90.00
#
_symmetry.space_group_name_H-M   'P 1'
#
loop_
_entity.id
_entity.type
_entity.pdbx_description
1 polymer ?
#
loop_
_entity_poly.entity_id
_entity_poly.type
_entity_poly.pdbx_seq_one_letter_code
_entity_poly.pdbx_strand_id
1 'polypeptide(L)'
;MYYDTRELRSLSILKKIRRSPGLSAIPDKDFLYACAAVVSVLVLSGQPIAQDKDEAIRQIRHIRNRNHASGFSINDTIISLTHYALRPALKDLAAPELINLINYVIDVLIAHITGLDHRHCKIVSGFAGVIFDRARYDVVDVSPNIAHLTLGVRNQGIKYSFVMSGQIDSEQKKLLELKLHCNGIAARFAASIEVLPPPRDQRAYLIDALSQEAGLGELKTSINEMTSEEIYSQIPGHADASGFYILTRTSKGANAKAFKNSWSTYSQNIEAVVAFDSYHQGALRKFLFIIINNSSDPFSPTSRTLYINTCNNPAILSLDAIERSILSASIYLAWRTGDVPSPSGMSRKVASMLNSQFRNGYRDVNGLCAVGTRTRGYNRQLFNVNHHVNFAAHATATEDLNSAELHNTLASSHPTCLYIIGNNGAGKSLLLGRLAAELIEKENSATGITLSQSNRFPTSESSQYFTSFCLAQQSRHQLIATVPKLFSRICCDTKKLQTLLKCLERLSFTKEFYLGSKPHSKKRAIVDVESLIAVGDNALENQEVLRGVHLDSSTLVLVKHNDPDHYVFFSDLSSGEQNIITLLTLCIYSAGHDQTLLLDEPEISLHVSWQQQLPYILNIIAQDLHTSIVTATHSPLLISSAPLKHTRCYALDTGKLKHIEPMERRSVETSLVAIFGTYSPLNKEVYERCARLVALTIQKRNSESGVSVRELEDSLEQLKSLDALVKNSSVEKESARYDSDVDLIGKATLAIAAIRVEVEHESV
;
A
#
# COMPACT_ATOMS: atom_id res chain seq x y z
N MET A 1 -8.75 3.41 10.95
CA MET A 1 -9.81 2.44 11.32
C MET A 1 -9.13 1.15 11.73
N TYR A 2 -9.59 0.51 12.80
CA TYR A 2 -8.95 -0.68 13.41
C TYR A 2 -9.59 -2.02 12.99
N TYR A 3 -10.56 -2.00 12.06
CA TYR A 3 -11.30 -3.20 11.67
C TYR A 3 -10.80 -3.75 10.33
N ASP A 4 -10.57 -5.06 10.29
CA ASP A 4 -10.32 -5.82 9.06
C ASP A 4 -11.61 -5.87 8.21
N THR A 5 -11.51 -5.84 6.89
CA THR A 5 -12.68 -5.93 5.99
C THR A 5 -13.51 -7.19 6.24
N ARG A 6 -12.87 -8.29 6.65
CA ARG A 6 -13.53 -9.56 7.05
C ARG A 6 -14.38 -9.40 8.30
N GLU A 7 -13.94 -8.59 9.26
CA GLU A 7 -14.71 -8.29 10.47
C GLU A 7 -15.87 -7.36 10.17
N LEU A 8 -15.67 -6.34 9.34
CA LEU A 8 -16.77 -5.46 8.91
C LEU A 8 -17.88 -6.26 8.22
N ARG A 9 -17.50 -7.27 7.42
CA ARG A 9 -18.47 -8.20 6.82
C ARG A 9 -19.16 -9.06 7.88
N SER A 10 -18.41 -9.65 8.82
CA SER A 10 -18.96 -10.45 9.92
C SER A 10 -19.92 -9.64 10.81
N LEU A 11 -19.53 -8.42 11.16
CA LEU A 11 -20.34 -7.46 11.90
C LEU A 11 -21.60 -7.06 11.12
N SER A 12 -21.49 -6.84 9.81
CA SER A 12 -22.64 -6.55 8.94
C SER A 12 -23.65 -7.70 8.93
N ILE A 13 -23.15 -8.94 8.81
CA ILE A 13 -23.97 -10.17 8.89
C ILE A 13 -24.70 -10.21 10.24
N LEU A 14 -23.98 -10.09 11.36
CA LEU A 14 -24.58 -10.12 12.71
C LEU A 14 -25.61 -9.01 12.91
N LYS A 15 -25.34 -7.78 12.47
CA LYS A 15 -26.29 -6.66 12.55
C LYS A 15 -27.56 -6.92 11.75
N LYS A 16 -27.45 -7.57 10.58
CA LYS A 16 -28.60 -7.93 9.74
C LYS A 16 -29.48 -8.97 10.44
N ILE A 17 -28.87 -10.01 11.01
CA ILE A 17 -29.56 -11.10 11.73
C ILE A 17 -30.20 -10.57 13.01
N ARG A 18 -29.53 -9.68 13.74
CA ARG A 18 -30.04 -9.08 14.98
C ARG A 18 -31.36 -8.33 14.81
N ARG A 19 -31.66 -7.87 13.58
CA ARG A 19 -32.92 -7.18 13.24
C ARG A 19 -34.08 -8.14 12.98
N SER A 20 -33.85 -9.44 12.92
CA SER A 20 -34.93 -10.42 12.70
C SER A 20 -35.91 -10.46 13.87
N PRO A 21 -37.22 -10.69 13.61
CA PRO A 21 -38.24 -10.75 14.65
C PRO A 21 -37.88 -11.74 15.77
N GLY A 22 -38.05 -11.34 17.02
CA GLY A 22 -37.74 -12.14 18.20
C GLY A 22 -36.28 -12.13 18.64
N LEU A 23 -35.32 -11.85 17.74
CA LEU A 23 -33.90 -11.77 18.10
C LEU A 23 -33.47 -10.41 18.63
N SER A 24 -34.18 -9.33 18.32
CA SER A 24 -33.83 -7.97 18.76
C SER A 24 -33.99 -7.74 20.27
N ALA A 25 -34.86 -8.50 20.92
CA ALA A 25 -35.17 -8.39 22.35
C ALA A 25 -34.30 -9.31 23.25
N ILE A 26 -33.51 -10.20 22.65
CA ILE A 26 -32.68 -11.18 23.37
C ILE A 26 -31.41 -10.49 23.87
N PRO A 27 -30.84 -10.80 25.05
CA PRO A 27 -29.53 -10.26 25.45
C PRO A 27 -28.43 -10.51 24.43
N ASP A 28 -27.51 -9.55 24.23
CA ASP A 28 -26.44 -9.67 23.22
C ASP A 28 -25.56 -10.93 23.45
N LYS A 29 -25.29 -11.27 24.71
CA LYS A 29 -24.55 -12.47 25.09
C LYS A 29 -25.23 -13.74 24.55
N ASP A 30 -26.51 -13.92 24.82
CA ASP A 30 -27.28 -15.11 24.41
C ASP A 30 -27.41 -15.23 22.89
N PHE A 31 -27.59 -14.09 22.21
CA PHE A 31 -27.62 -14.03 20.75
C PHE A 31 -26.29 -14.46 20.12
N LEU A 32 -25.17 -13.95 20.63
CA LEU A 32 -23.84 -14.32 20.14
C LEU A 32 -23.51 -15.78 20.42
N TYR A 33 -23.91 -16.30 21.59
CA TYR A 33 -23.79 -17.72 21.90
C TYR A 33 -24.58 -18.61 20.95
N ALA A 34 -25.83 -18.24 20.65
CA ALA A 34 -26.63 -18.97 19.69
C ALA A 34 -26.02 -18.93 18.28
N CYS A 35 -25.46 -17.79 17.87
CA CYS A 35 -24.70 -17.68 16.62
C CYS A 35 -23.49 -18.62 16.63
N ALA A 36 -22.71 -18.65 17.72
CA ALA A 36 -21.55 -19.53 17.85
C ALA A 36 -21.94 -21.01 17.76
N ALA A 37 -23.03 -21.40 18.43
CA ALA A 37 -23.54 -22.78 18.42
C ALA A 37 -23.99 -23.20 17.01
N VAL A 38 -24.73 -22.35 16.30
CA VAL A 38 -25.19 -22.66 14.93
C VAL A 38 -24.00 -22.74 13.97
N VAL A 39 -23.16 -21.69 13.91
CA VAL A 39 -22.09 -21.60 12.91
C VAL A 39 -21.00 -22.65 13.15
N SER A 40 -20.65 -22.95 14.40
CA SER A 40 -19.63 -23.97 14.70
C SER A 40 -20.05 -25.37 14.23
N VAL A 41 -21.33 -25.74 14.33
CA VAL A 41 -21.82 -27.02 13.81
C VAL A 41 -21.69 -27.09 12.29
N LEU A 42 -22.02 -26.01 11.57
CA LEU A 42 -21.85 -25.96 10.11
C LEU A 42 -20.38 -26.14 9.71
N VAL A 43 -19.48 -25.41 10.38
CA VAL A 43 -18.04 -25.50 10.13
C VAL A 43 -17.50 -26.91 10.41
N LEU A 44 -17.85 -27.50 11.56
CA LEU A 44 -17.30 -28.79 11.98
C LEU A 44 -17.91 -30.00 11.26
N SER A 45 -19.14 -29.89 10.78
CA SER A 45 -19.78 -30.94 9.98
C SER A 45 -19.44 -30.86 8.49
N GLY A 46 -18.92 -29.71 8.04
CA GLY A 46 -18.74 -29.42 6.61
C GLY A 46 -20.05 -29.32 5.83
N GLN A 47 -21.20 -29.24 6.51
CA GLN A 47 -22.53 -29.20 5.89
C GLN A 47 -23.00 -27.73 5.74
N PRO A 48 -23.66 -27.38 4.62
CA PRO A 48 -24.28 -26.08 4.47
C PRO A 48 -25.46 -25.90 5.44
N ILE A 49 -25.93 -24.65 5.58
CA ILE A 49 -27.14 -24.38 6.34
C ILE A 49 -28.36 -24.98 5.62
N ALA A 50 -29.20 -25.70 6.37
CA ALA A 50 -30.34 -26.44 5.84
C ALA A 50 -31.30 -25.56 5.03
N GLN A 51 -31.78 -26.10 3.89
CA GLN A 51 -32.67 -25.38 2.97
C GLN A 51 -34.13 -25.87 2.97
N ASP A 52 -34.41 -27.03 3.51
CA ASP A 52 -35.80 -27.44 3.74
C ASP A 52 -36.12 -27.47 5.23
N LYS A 53 -37.41 -27.57 5.54
CA LYS A 53 -37.91 -27.50 6.92
C LYS A 53 -37.51 -28.74 7.72
N ASP A 54 -37.49 -29.91 7.11
CA ASP A 54 -37.20 -31.17 7.79
C ASP A 54 -35.71 -31.32 8.09
N GLU A 55 -34.86 -30.89 7.15
CA GLU A 55 -33.42 -30.75 7.32
C GLU A 55 -33.10 -29.71 8.40
N ALA A 56 -33.79 -28.56 8.42
CA ALA A 56 -33.60 -27.57 9.48
C ALA A 56 -33.95 -28.13 10.86
N ILE A 57 -35.04 -28.90 11.00
CA ILE A 57 -35.41 -29.56 12.26
C ILE A 57 -34.32 -30.55 12.70
N ARG A 58 -33.78 -31.36 11.78
CA ARG A 58 -32.68 -32.30 12.08
C ARG A 58 -31.41 -31.57 12.50
N GLN A 59 -31.03 -30.51 11.78
CA GLN A 59 -29.83 -29.72 12.04
C GLN A 59 -29.95 -28.98 13.39
N ILE A 60 -31.11 -28.37 13.68
CA ILE A 60 -31.39 -27.73 14.98
C ILE A 60 -31.30 -28.75 16.12
N ARG A 61 -31.87 -29.95 15.96
CA ARG A 61 -31.77 -31.01 16.98
C ARG A 61 -30.31 -31.38 17.25
N HIS A 62 -29.49 -31.50 16.21
CA HIS A 62 -28.07 -31.77 16.35
C HIS A 62 -27.34 -30.63 17.08
N ILE A 63 -27.65 -29.38 16.75
CA ILE A 63 -27.08 -28.19 17.43
C ILE A 63 -27.43 -28.20 18.93
N ARG A 64 -28.68 -28.48 19.29
CA ARG A 64 -29.15 -28.54 20.69
C ARG A 64 -28.44 -29.64 21.47
N ASN A 65 -28.34 -30.85 20.91
CA ASN A 65 -27.63 -31.96 21.54
C ASN A 65 -26.16 -31.61 21.81
N ARG A 66 -25.50 -30.97 20.84
CA ARG A 66 -24.11 -30.53 21.00
C ARG A 66 -23.98 -29.41 22.04
N ASN A 67 -24.93 -28.49 22.07
CA ASN A 67 -24.99 -27.39 23.05
C ASN A 67 -25.08 -27.90 24.49
N HIS A 68 -25.92 -28.93 24.73
CA HIS A 68 -26.00 -29.59 26.03
C HIS A 68 -24.70 -30.31 26.40
N ALA A 69 -24.03 -30.94 25.43
CA ALA A 69 -22.77 -31.65 25.66
C ALA A 69 -21.57 -30.73 25.92
N SER A 70 -21.53 -29.54 25.30
CA SER A 70 -20.49 -28.52 25.54
C SER A 70 -20.72 -27.71 26.81
N GLY A 71 -21.94 -27.76 27.37
CA GLY A 71 -22.31 -27.08 28.59
C GLY A 71 -22.44 -25.55 28.42
N PHE A 72 -22.80 -25.07 27.23
CA PHE A 72 -23.25 -23.69 27.03
C PHE A 72 -24.75 -23.64 27.36
N SER A 73 -25.16 -22.88 28.38
CA SER A 73 -26.54 -22.80 28.87
C SER A 73 -27.44 -21.92 27.99
N ILE A 74 -27.54 -22.23 26.69
CA ILE A 74 -28.34 -21.47 25.71
C ILE A 74 -29.77 -22.03 25.64
N ASN A 75 -30.77 -21.15 25.63
CA ASN A 75 -32.16 -21.55 25.44
C ASN A 75 -32.41 -22.09 24.02
N ASP A 76 -32.98 -23.29 23.92
CA ASP A 76 -33.33 -23.98 22.67
C ASP A 76 -34.18 -23.16 21.68
N THR A 77 -35.05 -22.29 22.21
CA THR A 77 -35.89 -21.38 21.44
C THR A 77 -35.03 -20.34 20.72
N ILE A 78 -34.00 -19.82 21.41
CA ILE A 78 -33.05 -18.85 20.85
C ILE A 78 -32.22 -19.51 19.75
N ILE A 79 -31.78 -20.75 19.94
CA ILE A 79 -31.06 -21.53 18.91
C ILE A 79 -31.91 -21.66 17.64
N SER A 80 -33.18 -22.01 17.78
CA SER A 80 -34.09 -22.14 16.63
C SER A 80 -34.32 -20.82 15.91
N LEU A 81 -34.61 -19.74 16.65
CA LEU A 81 -34.79 -18.41 16.06
C LEU A 81 -33.52 -17.95 15.32
N THR A 82 -32.36 -18.19 15.92
CA THR A 82 -31.05 -17.80 15.36
C THR A 82 -30.72 -18.61 14.11
N HIS A 83 -30.98 -19.91 14.10
CA HIS A 83 -30.79 -20.77 12.92
C HIS A 83 -31.61 -20.28 11.72
N TYR A 84 -32.92 -20.04 11.92
CA TYR A 84 -33.78 -19.54 10.84
C TYR A 84 -33.36 -18.15 10.34
N ALA A 85 -32.93 -17.25 11.24
CA ALA A 85 -32.49 -15.92 10.87
C ALA A 85 -31.13 -15.90 10.14
N LEU A 86 -30.23 -16.84 10.46
CA LEU A 86 -28.93 -17.02 9.81
C LEU A 86 -29.06 -17.56 8.39
N ARG A 87 -30.07 -18.38 8.11
CA ARG A 87 -30.26 -19.09 6.84
C ARG A 87 -30.10 -18.22 5.57
N PRO A 88 -30.80 -17.08 5.40
CA PRO A 88 -30.63 -16.25 4.21
C PRO A 88 -29.27 -15.55 4.16
N ALA A 89 -28.63 -15.33 5.30
CA ALA A 89 -27.31 -14.71 5.35
C ALA A 89 -26.20 -15.70 5.01
N LEU A 90 -26.35 -16.98 5.41
CA LEU A 90 -25.32 -18.02 5.28
C LEU A 90 -25.40 -18.89 4.02
N LYS A 91 -26.50 -18.82 3.26
CA LYS A 91 -26.78 -19.70 2.11
C LYS A 91 -25.63 -19.77 1.09
N ASP A 92 -24.97 -18.64 0.84
CA ASP A 92 -23.96 -18.51 -0.22
C ASP A 92 -22.53 -18.26 0.32
N LEU A 93 -22.30 -18.41 1.64
CA LEU A 93 -20.95 -18.26 2.18
C LEU A 93 -20.13 -19.55 2.02
N ALA A 94 -18.92 -19.40 1.51
CA ALA A 94 -17.94 -20.47 1.46
C ALA A 94 -17.39 -20.81 2.86
N ALA A 95 -16.85 -22.02 3.04
CA ALA A 95 -16.30 -22.49 4.31
C ALA A 95 -15.28 -21.53 4.98
N PRO A 96 -14.34 -20.90 4.26
CA PRO A 96 -13.43 -19.91 4.87
C PRO A 96 -14.14 -18.69 5.45
N GLU A 97 -15.28 -18.30 4.86
CA GLU A 97 -16.05 -17.15 5.34
C GLU A 97 -16.86 -17.49 6.59
N LEU A 98 -17.37 -18.73 6.69
CA LEU A 98 -17.97 -19.26 7.90
C LEU A 98 -16.96 -19.34 9.05
N ILE A 99 -15.72 -19.76 8.77
CA ILE A 99 -14.61 -19.77 9.73
C ILE A 99 -14.30 -18.34 10.22
N ASN A 100 -14.26 -17.35 9.33
CA ASN A 100 -14.06 -15.95 9.71
C ASN A 100 -15.20 -15.44 10.61
N LEU A 101 -16.44 -15.81 10.31
CA LEU A 101 -17.61 -15.41 11.10
C LEU A 101 -17.57 -16.01 12.51
N ILE A 102 -17.33 -17.32 12.66
CA ILE A 102 -17.26 -17.97 13.98
C ILE A 102 -16.09 -17.43 14.79
N ASN A 103 -14.92 -17.20 14.16
CA ASN A 103 -13.78 -16.59 14.83
C ASN A 103 -14.14 -15.20 15.38
N TYR A 104 -14.82 -14.36 14.58
CA TYR A 104 -15.25 -13.03 15.02
C TYR A 104 -16.28 -13.08 16.15
N VAL A 105 -17.27 -13.98 16.08
CA VAL A 105 -18.28 -14.14 17.14
C VAL A 105 -17.61 -14.55 18.46
N ILE A 106 -16.70 -15.52 18.42
CA ILE A 106 -15.96 -15.98 19.60
C ILE A 106 -15.06 -14.87 20.16
N ASP A 107 -14.39 -14.09 19.30
CA ASP A 107 -13.60 -12.93 19.72
C ASP A 107 -14.41 -11.92 20.54
N VAL A 108 -15.64 -11.62 20.10
CA VAL A 108 -16.54 -10.70 20.79
C VAL A 108 -17.03 -11.30 22.11
N LEU A 109 -17.36 -12.60 22.14
CA LEU A 109 -17.77 -13.29 23.37
C LEU A 109 -16.66 -13.29 24.42
N ILE A 110 -15.43 -13.63 24.04
CA ILE A 110 -14.29 -13.63 24.96
C ILE A 110 -13.95 -12.20 25.41
N ALA A 111 -14.10 -11.20 24.53
CA ALA A 111 -13.94 -9.80 24.91
C ALA A 111 -14.94 -9.37 26.00
N HIS A 112 -16.18 -9.88 25.97
CA HIS A 112 -17.15 -9.63 27.05
C HIS A 112 -16.77 -10.31 28.37
N ILE A 113 -16.16 -11.50 28.32
CA ILE A 113 -15.72 -12.24 29.53
C ILE A 113 -14.52 -11.55 30.18
N THR A 114 -13.55 -11.13 29.37
CA THR A 114 -12.24 -10.65 29.84
C THR A 114 -12.15 -9.13 29.97
N GLY A 115 -13.08 -8.37 29.37
CA GLY A 115 -12.98 -6.92 29.24
C GLY A 115 -11.84 -6.45 28.31
N LEU A 116 -11.18 -7.38 27.62
CA LEU A 116 -10.09 -7.12 26.69
C LEU A 116 -10.60 -6.97 25.27
N ASP A 117 -10.13 -5.94 24.59
CA ASP A 117 -10.49 -5.70 23.21
C ASP A 117 -9.76 -6.67 22.27
N HIS A 118 -10.52 -7.46 21.51
CA HIS A 118 -9.95 -8.46 20.59
C HIS A 118 -9.00 -7.86 19.54
N ARG A 119 -9.13 -6.58 19.20
CA ARG A 119 -8.26 -5.88 18.24
C ARG A 119 -6.82 -5.78 18.75
N HIS A 120 -6.62 -5.69 20.07
CA HIS A 120 -5.30 -5.68 20.68
C HIS A 120 -4.51 -6.95 20.33
N CYS A 121 -5.14 -8.12 20.51
CA CYS A 121 -4.52 -9.40 20.23
C CYS A 121 -4.17 -9.57 18.74
N LYS A 122 -4.98 -9.00 17.84
CA LYS A 122 -4.73 -9.01 16.39
C LYS A 122 -3.52 -8.16 16.03
N ILE A 123 -3.37 -6.99 16.64
CA ILE A 123 -2.19 -6.12 16.45
C ILE A 123 -0.94 -6.85 16.91
N VAL A 124 -0.94 -7.41 18.12
CA VAL A 124 0.20 -8.19 18.65
C VAL A 124 0.53 -9.38 17.76
N SER A 125 -0.49 -10.13 17.33
CA SER A 125 -0.31 -11.27 16.43
C SER A 125 0.23 -10.85 15.06
N GLY A 126 -0.08 -9.65 14.56
CA GLY A 126 0.48 -9.13 13.32
C GLY A 126 1.99 -8.87 13.43
N PHE A 127 2.44 -8.35 14.57
CA PHE A 127 3.87 -8.13 14.84
C PHE A 127 4.61 -9.47 14.97
N ALA A 128 4.15 -10.30 15.91
CA ALA A 128 4.79 -11.57 16.22
C ALA A 128 4.74 -12.55 15.04
N GLY A 129 3.65 -12.58 14.27
CA GLY A 129 3.50 -13.46 13.11
C GLY A 129 4.56 -13.24 12.02
N VAL A 130 4.88 -11.99 11.70
CA VAL A 130 5.94 -11.63 10.73
C VAL A 130 7.32 -12.08 11.22
N ILE A 131 7.53 -11.91 12.52
CA ILE A 131 8.75 -12.27 13.22
C ILE A 131 8.94 -13.80 13.21
N PHE A 132 7.91 -14.58 13.55
CA PHE A 132 7.95 -16.05 13.57
C PHE A 132 8.15 -16.72 12.22
N ASP A 133 7.59 -16.13 11.16
CA ASP A 133 7.74 -16.65 9.80
C ASP A 133 9.22 -16.71 9.37
N ARG A 134 10.07 -15.84 9.94
CA ARG A 134 11.44 -15.59 9.47
C ARG A 134 12.53 -15.91 10.47
N ALA A 135 12.23 -15.75 11.75
CA ALA A 135 13.15 -16.09 12.81
C ALA A 135 12.39 -16.83 13.90
N ARG A 136 12.96 -17.97 14.31
CA ARG A 136 12.34 -18.86 15.27
C ARG A 136 12.72 -18.34 16.67
N TYR A 137 11.74 -17.86 17.45
CA TYR A 137 11.98 -17.12 18.70
C TYR A 137 11.26 -17.73 19.89
N ASP A 138 11.93 -17.81 21.03
CA ASP A 138 11.55 -18.74 22.08
C ASP A 138 10.29 -18.35 22.86
N VAL A 139 10.04 -17.07 23.17
CA VAL A 139 8.87 -16.67 23.98
C VAL A 139 8.26 -15.37 23.46
N VAL A 140 6.95 -15.39 23.24
CA VAL A 140 6.16 -14.18 23.01
C VAL A 140 5.08 -14.12 24.08
N ASP A 141 5.24 -13.16 24.99
CA ASP A 141 4.18 -12.77 25.91
C ASP A 141 3.14 -11.97 25.12
N VAL A 142 1.99 -12.58 24.97
CA VAL A 142 0.84 -11.95 24.33
C VAL A 142 -0.23 -11.90 25.40
N SER A 143 -1.18 -11.01 25.23
CA SER A 143 -2.45 -11.10 25.96
C SER A 143 -3.53 -11.82 25.12
N PRO A 144 -3.40 -13.05 24.54
CA PRO A 144 -4.39 -13.54 23.61
C PRO A 144 -5.25 -14.61 24.30
N ASN A 145 -6.14 -14.15 25.17
CA ASN A 145 -7.29 -14.93 25.60
C ASN A 145 -8.17 -15.40 24.42
N ILE A 146 -7.83 -15.01 23.17
CA ILE A 146 -8.52 -15.35 21.92
C ILE A 146 -7.64 -16.08 20.87
N ALA A 147 -6.42 -16.55 21.20
CA ALA A 147 -5.60 -17.42 20.35
C ALA A 147 -5.29 -16.92 18.91
N HIS A 148 -5.20 -15.60 18.67
CA HIS A 148 -4.93 -15.09 17.31
C HIS A 148 -3.58 -15.47 16.73
N LEU A 149 -2.55 -15.57 17.56
CA LEU A 149 -1.23 -15.96 17.10
C LEU A 149 -1.22 -17.37 16.50
N THR A 150 -1.92 -18.31 17.15
CA THR A 150 -2.15 -19.69 16.68
C THR A 150 -2.88 -19.74 15.34
N LEU A 151 -3.76 -18.78 15.07
CA LEU A 151 -4.55 -18.72 13.83
C LEU A 151 -3.84 -17.98 12.70
N GLY A 152 -2.88 -17.12 13.05
CA GLY A 152 -2.29 -16.15 12.14
C GLY A 152 -3.24 -14.98 11.81
N VAL A 153 -2.68 -13.95 11.17
CA VAL A 153 -3.43 -12.78 10.70
C VAL A 153 -3.18 -12.60 9.21
N ARG A 154 -4.25 -12.39 8.43
CA ARG A 154 -4.21 -12.22 6.96
C ARG A 154 -3.47 -13.35 6.22
N ASN A 155 -3.67 -14.61 6.66
CA ASN A 155 -2.99 -15.81 6.14
C ASN A 155 -1.47 -15.83 6.40
N GLN A 156 -0.94 -14.93 7.24
CA GLN A 156 0.44 -14.95 7.72
C GLN A 156 0.48 -15.52 9.14
N GLY A 157 1.51 -16.32 9.47
CA GLY A 157 1.72 -16.94 10.78
C GLY A 157 1.61 -18.46 10.76
N ILE A 158 2.16 -19.09 11.80
CA ILE A 158 2.26 -20.55 11.92
C ILE A 158 0.92 -21.09 12.45
N LYS A 159 0.21 -21.89 11.65
CA LYS A 159 -0.99 -22.63 12.08
C LYS A 159 -0.61 -23.84 12.92
N TYR A 160 -0.10 -23.60 14.13
CA TYR A 160 0.33 -24.64 15.05
C TYR A 160 -0.12 -24.32 16.48
N SER A 161 -0.32 -25.35 17.29
CA SER A 161 -0.76 -25.19 18.67
C SER A 161 0.37 -24.71 19.59
N PHE A 162 0.27 -23.45 20.02
CA PHE A 162 1.10 -22.89 21.08
C PHE A 162 0.47 -23.14 22.46
N VAL A 163 1.33 -23.23 23.48
CA VAL A 163 0.89 -23.33 24.88
C VAL A 163 0.17 -22.04 25.27
N MET A 164 -0.99 -22.12 25.91
CA MET A 164 -1.78 -21.00 26.46
C MET A 164 -2.01 -21.17 27.97
N SER A 165 -2.43 -20.13 28.68
CA SER A 165 -2.76 -20.22 30.11
C SER A 165 -3.99 -21.11 30.35
N GLY A 166 -3.86 -22.10 31.23
CA GLY A 166 -4.92 -23.04 31.58
C GLY A 166 -5.80 -22.62 32.76
N GLN A 167 -5.33 -21.67 33.57
CA GLN A 167 -6.08 -21.11 34.71
C GLN A 167 -6.87 -19.88 34.26
N ILE A 168 -7.81 -20.07 33.35
CA ILE A 168 -8.70 -19.02 32.83
C ILE A 168 -10.15 -19.38 33.14
N ASP A 169 -11.05 -18.43 32.92
CA ASP A 169 -12.48 -18.67 33.10
C ASP A 169 -12.95 -19.90 32.27
N SER A 170 -13.82 -20.72 32.86
CA SER A 170 -14.28 -21.98 32.25
C SER A 170 -15.06 -21.74 30.95
N GLU A 171 -15.83 -20.65 30.88
CA GLU A 171 -16.57 -20.21 29.70
C GLU A 171 -15.58 -19.79 28.60
N GLN A 172 -14.56 -19.01 28.97
CA GLN A 172 -13.48 -18.60 28.07
C GLN A 172 -12.70 -19.80 27.50
N LYS A 173 -12.32 -20.77 28.35
CA LYS A 173 -11.57 -21.96 27.94
C LYS A 173 -12.31 -22.76 26.87
N LYS A 174 -13.61 -23.01 27.08
CA LYS A 174 -14.46 -23.73 26.12
C LYS A 174 -14.58 -23.01 24.79
N LEU A 175 -14.71 -21.67 24.82
CA LEU A 175 -14.76 -20.85 23.61
C LEU A 175 -13.45 -20.92 22.82
N LEU A 176 -12.30 -20.91 23.51
CA LEU A 176 -10.99 -21.08 22.89
C LEU A 176 -10.83 -22.46 22.24
N GLU A 177 -11.19 -23.52 22.95
CA GLU A 177 -11.19 -24.88 22.41
C GLU A 177 -12.07 -25.00 21.17
N LEU A 178 -13.28 -24.42 21.21
CA LEU A 178 -14.19 -24.39 20.07
C LEU A 178 -13.60 -23.62 18.89
N LYS A 179 -13.00 -22.45 19.15
CA LYS A 179 -12.36 -21.62 18.12
C LYS A 179 -11.25 -22.37 17.42
N LEU A 180 -10.33 -22.96 18.18
CA LEU A 180 -9.20 -23.69 17.63
C LEU A 180 -9.64 -24.95 16.87
N HIS A 181 -10.61 -25.69 17.41
CA HIS A 181 -11.18 -26.86 16.75
C HIS A 181 -11.86 -26.51 15.41
N CYS A 182 -12.57 -25.37 15.33
CA CYS A 182 -13.15 -24.87 14.07
C CYS A 182 -12.08 -24.52 13.01
N ASN A 183 -10.83 -24.31 13.44
CA ASN A 183 -9.69 -24.06 12.55
C ASN A 183 -8.79 -25.31 12.39
N GLY A 184 -9.20 -26.48 12.91
CA GLY A 184 -8.45 -27.72 12.80
C GLY A 184 -7.21 -27.80 13.70
N ILE A 185 -7.17 -27.04 14.80
CA ILE A 185 -6.02 -26.96 15.71
C ILE A 185 -6.43 -27.48 17.10
N ALA A 186 -5.61 -28.36 17.69
CA ALA A 186 -5.81 -28.83 19.06
C ALA A 186 -5.34 -27.77 20.07
N ALA A 187 -6.11 -27.47 21.10
CA ALA A 187 -5.70 -26.52 22.15
C ALA A 187 -4.64 -27.14 23.07
N ARG A 188 -3.67 -26.33 23.52
CA ARG A 188 -2.66 -26.70 24.52
C ARG A 188 -2.69 -25.71 25.67
N PHE A 189 -2.99 -26.17 26.88
CA PHE A 189 -3.08 -25.34 28.07
C PHE A 189 -2.03 -25.75 29.11
N ALA A 190 -1.42 -24.79 29.81
CA ALA A 190 -0.51 -25.01 30.93
C ALA A 190 -1.05 -24.38 32.21
N ALA A 191 -1.00 -25.12 33.32
CA ALA A 191 -1.56 -24.69 34.61
C ALA A 191 -0.59 -23.85 35.47
N SER A 192 0.72 -23.98 35.26
CA SER A 192 1.76 -23.23 35.98
C SER A 192 3.01 -23.06 35.11
N ILE A 193 3.87 -22.11 35.47
CA ILE A 193 5.12 -21.80 34.75
C ILE A 193 6.11 -22.99 34.77
N GLU A 194 6.07 -23.83 35.81
CA GLU A 194 6.93 -25.01 35.98
C GLU A 194 6.67 -26.11 34.94
N VAL A 195 5.46 -26.13 34.36
CA VAL A 195 5.07 -27.10 33.33
C VAL A 195 5.52 -26.64 31.92
N LEU A 196 6.03 -25.41 31.80
CA LEU A 196 6.59 -24.94 30.53
C LEU A 196 7.90 -25.69 30.26
N PRO A 197 8.04 -26.33 29.08
CA PRO A 197 9.31 -26.95 28.73
C PRO A 197 10.39 -25.85 28.58
N PRO A 198 11.67 -26.17 28.80
CA PRO A 198 12.75 -25.20 28.59
C PRO A 198 12.77 -24.78 27.11
N PRO A 199 13.13 -23.52 26.81
CA PRO A 199 13.30 -23.05 25.43
C PRO A 199 14.40 -23.89 24.75
N ARG A 200 13.98 -24.86 23.94
CA ARG A 200 14.79 -25.75 23.09
C ARG A 200 14.17 -25.78 21.68
N ASP A 201 14.37 -26.83 20.88
CA ASP A 201 13.97 -26.94 19.47
C ASP A 201 12.50 -26.60 19.09
N GLN A 202 11.59 -26.40 20.06
CA GLN A 202 10.23 -25.85 19.85
C GLN A 202 10.20 -24.35 20.20
N ARG A 203 10.64 -23.52 19.25
CA ARG A 203 11.08 -22.14 19.44
C ARG A 203 9.93 -21.12 19.38
N ALA A 204 8.93 -21.23 20.27
CA ALA A 204 7.91 -20.19 20.58
C ALA A 204 6.90 -20.64 21.66
N TYR A 205 6.81 -19.92 22.79
CA TYR A 205 5.70 -20.00 23.76
C TYR A 205 4.77 -18.80 23.62
N LEU A 206 3.48 -19.03 23.84
CA LEU A 206 2.45 -18.00 23.88
C LEU A 206 1.93 -17.84 25.31
N ILE A 207 2.62 -17.05 26.12
CA ILE A 207 2.22 -16.93 27.52
C ILE A 207 1.16 -15.83 27.60
N ASP A 208 -0.03 -16.19 28.10
CA ASP A 208 -1.21 -15.33 28.19
C ASP A 208 -1.30 -14.72 29.59
N ALA A 209 -0.79 -13.49 29.72
CA ALA A 209 -0.75 -12.74 30.96
C ALA A 209 -1.89 -11.73 31.04
N LEU A 210 -2.86 -11.94 31.94
CA LEU A 210 -3.98 -11.01 32.15
C LEU A 210 -3.53 -9.76 32.94
N SER A 211 -2.53 -9.89 33.81
CA SER A 211 -2.17 -8.82 34.74
C SER A 211 -1.38 -7.69 34.08
N GLN A 212 -2.05 -6.54 33.94
CA GLN A 212 -1.43 -5.26 33.59
C GLN A 212 -1.13 -4.38 34.80
N GLU A 213 -1.51 -4.83 36.00
CA GLU A 213 -1.40 -4.08 37.26
C GLU A 213 -0.12 -4.42 38.03
N ALA A 214 0.40 -3.44 38.77
CA ALA A 214 1.57 -3.61 39.60
C ALA A 214 1.17 -4.29 40.93
N GLY A 215 1.55 -5.55 41.11
CA GLY A 215 1.35 -6.27 42.37
C GLY A 215 2.61 -7.02 42.78
N LEU A 216 3.42 -6.39 43.62
CA LEU A 216 4.54 -7.04 44.34
C LEU A 216 4.02 -7.73 45.60
N GLY A 217 4.54 -8.93 45.89
CA GLY A 217 4.58 -9.45 47.25
C GLY A 217 4.82 -10.95 47.38
N GLU A 218 4.14 -11.76 46.56
CA GLU A 218 4.13 -13.21 46.69
C GLU A 218 4.58 -13.89 45.40
N LEU A 219 5.25 -15.04 45.52
CA LEU A 219 5.50 -15.97 44.42
C LEU A 219 4.15 -16.39 43.83
N LYS A 220 3.70 -15.69 42.80
CA LYS A 220 2.55 -16.11 42.02
C LYS A 220 2.93 -17.37 41.29
N THR A 221 2.15 -18.43 41.44
CA THR A 221 2.37 -19.72 40.76
C THR A 221 1.54 -19.82 39.48
N SER A 222 0.50 -19.00 39.36
CA SER A 222 -0.38 -18.97 38.21
C SER A 222 0.03 -17.92 37.18
N ILE A 223 0.09 -18.33 35.92
CA ILE A 223 0.49 -17.51 34.76
C ILE A 223 -0.44 -16.30 34.57
N ASN A 224 -1.74 -16.46 34.81
CA ASN A 224 -2.73 -15.40 34.59
C ASN A 224 -2.57 -14.18 35.53
N GLU A 225 -1.99 -14.38 36.70
CA GLU A 225 -1.78 -13.34 37.73
C GLU A 225 -0.45 -12.59 37.57
N MET A 226 0.45 -13.15 36.77
CA MET A 226 1.78 -12.59 36.52
C MET A 226 1.75 -11.51 35.44
N THR A 227 2.69 -10.59 35.55
CA THR A 227 3.03 -9.60 34.51
C THR A 227 4.04 -10.16 33.51
N SER A 228 4.20 -9.50 32.37
CA SER A 228 5.15 -9.84 31.30
C SER A 228 6.57 -10.08 31.82
N GLU A 229 7.03 -9.22 32.73
CA GLU A 229 8.36 -9.26 33.31
C GLU A 229 8.52 -10.37 34.37
N GLU A 230 7.46 -10.62 35.16
CA GLU A 230 7.43 -11.72 36.15
C GLU A 230 7.46 -13.08 35.47
N ILE A 231 6.69 -13.23 34.38
CA ILE A 231 6.72 -14.40 33.50
C ILE A 231 8.14 -14.58 32.97
N TYR A 232 8.69 -13.54 32.35
CA TYR A 232 10.05 -13.59 31.80
C TYR A 232 11.10 -14.04 32.83
N SER A 233 11.04 -13.53 34.06
CA SER A 233 11.98 -13.90 35.14
C SER A 233 11.83 -15.32 35.69
N GLN A 234 10.69 -15.96 35.49
CA GLN A 234 10.38 -17.28 36.05
C GLN A 234 10.43 -18.40 35.02
N ILE A 235 10.66 -18.08 33.74
CA ILE A 235 10.81 -19.10 32.70
C ILE A 235 12.03 -19.97 33.00
N PRO A 236 11.88 -21.32 32.99
CA PRO A 236 12.99 -22.23 33.21
C PRO A 236 14.13 -21.99 32.21
N GLY A 237 15.34 -21.72 32.74
CA GLY A 237 16.54 -21.50 31.93
C GLY A 237 16.68 -20.11 31.30
N HIS A 238 15.85 -19.12 31.64
CA HIS A 238 15.92 -17.77 31.04
C HIS A 238 17.28 -17.06 31.20
N ALA A 239 18.00 -17.33 32.30
CA ALA A 239 19.31 -16.74 32.59
C ALA A 239 20.47 -17.42 31.85
N ASP A 240 20.33 -18.71 31.52
CA ASP A 240 21.38 -19.53 30.91
C ASP A 240 21.13 -19.81 29.41
N ALA A 241 19.95 -19.45 28.89
CA ALA A 241 19.56 -19.70 27.50
C ALA A 241 19.86 -18.50 26.59
N SER A 242 20.59 -18.76 25.49
CA SER A 242 20.67 -17.85 24.34
C SER A 242 19.30 -17.78 23.66
N GLY A 243 18.46 -16.83 24.07
CA GLY A 243 17.06 -16.76 23.64
C GLY A 243 16.57 -15.35 23.34
N PHE A 244 15.48 -15.30 22.58
CA PHE A 244 14.80 -14.08 22.15
C PHE A 244 13.39 -14.03 22.70
N TYR A 245 13.05 -12.91 23.31
CA TYR A 245 11.80 -12.72 24.04
C TYR A 245 11.12 -11.45 23.57
N ILE A 246 9.82 -11.52 23.30
CA ILE A 246 9.00 -10.37 22.93
C ILE A 246 7.94 -10.20 23.99
N LEU A 247 7.96 -9.05 24.67
CA LEU A 247 7.06 -8.70 25.75
C LEU A 247 6.11 -7.58 25.32
N THR A 248 4.85 -7.61 25.77
CA THR A 248 3.87 -6.56 25.47
C THR A 248 3.40 -5.84 26.73
N ARG A 249 3.53 -4.51 26.77
CA ARG A 249 3.20 -3.72 27.96
C ARG A 249 2.55 -2.39 27.63
N THR A 250 1.68 -1.90 28.51
CA THR A 250 1.28 -0.49 28.42
C THR A 250 2.48 0.42 28.67
N SER A 251 2.59 1.53 27.94
CA SER A 251 3.69 2.49 28.13
C SER A 251 3.73 3.04 29.55
N LYS A 252 2.58 3.23 30.21
CA LYS A 252 2.51 3.62 31.62
C LYS A 252 3.03 2.53 32.55
N GLY A 253 2.69 1.26 32.29
CA GLY A 253 3.13 0.11 33.09
C GLY A 253 4.64 -0.08 33.05
N ALA A 254 5.24 -0.03 31.86
CA ALA A 254 6.71 -0.14 31.69
C ALA A 254 7.49 0.97 32.41
N ASN A 255 6.88 2.15 32.59
CA ASN A 255 7.47 3.29 33.29
C ASN A 255 7.05 3.41 34.77
N ALA A 256 6.27 2.47 35.30
CA ALA A 256 5.79 2.55 36.67
C ALA A 256 6.91 2.31 37.69
N LYS A 257 6.87 3.05 38.80
CA LYS A 257 7.92 3.02 39.84
C LYS A 257 8.18 1.61 40.39
N ALA A 258 7.12 0.79 40.51
CA ALA A 258 7.18 -0.58 41.02
C ALA A 258 8.06 -1.50 40.15
N PHE A 259 8.14 -1.25 38.83
CA PHE A 259 8.84 -2.12 37.87
C PHE A 259 10.22 -1.61 37.46
N LYS A 260 10.63 -0.44 37.99
CA LYS A 260 11.94 0.15 37.70
C LYS A 260 13.10 -0.81 37.98
N ASN A 261 13.00 -1.58 39.07
CA ASN A 261 14.05 -2.50 39.48
C ASN A 261 14.12 -3.71 38.54
N SER A 262 12.98 -4.29 38.15
CA SER A 262 12.93 -5.40 37.19
C SER A 262 13.59 -5.02 35.87
N TRP A 263 13.24 -3.85 35.31
CA TRP A 263 13.84 -3.38 34.07
C TRP A 263 15.31 -2.98 34.18
N SER A 264 15.78 -2.61 35.37
CA SER A 264 17.21 -2.32 35.58
C SER A 264 18.09 -3.54 35.33
N THR A 265 17.62 -4.72 35.74
CA THR A 265 18.29 -6.02 35.51
C THR A 265 18.41 -6.36 34.03
N TYR A 266 17.36 -6.08 33.25
CA TYR A 266 17.28 -6.52 31.84
C TYR A 266 17.64 -5.44 30.82
N SER A 267 17.84 -4.19 31.25
CA SER A 267 18.09 -3.03 30.38
C SER A 267 19.24 -3.23 29.38
N GLN A 268 20.24 -4.04 29.73
CA GLN A 268 21.40 -4.34 28.88
C GLN A 268 21.10 -5.33 27.75
N ASN A 269 19.97 -6.04 27.82
CA ASN A 269 19.56 -7.05 26.85
C ASN A 269 18.40 -6.55 25.96
N ILE A 270 17.91 -5.31 26.17
CA ILE A 270 16.85 -4.73 25.35
C ILE A 270 17.41 -4.36 23.98
N GLU A 271 16.97 -5.11 22.99
CA GLU A 271 17.36 -4.97 21.60
C GLU A 271 16.46 -3.98 20.86
N ALA A 272 15.15 -3.99 21.12
CA ALA A 272 14.22 -3.06 20.50
C ALA A 272 13.05 -2.66 21.40
N VAL A 273 12.54 -1.43 21.21
CA VAL A 273 11.32 -0.91 21.84
C VAL A 273 10.42 -0.30 20.75
N VAL A 274 9.23 -0.88 20.57
CA VAL A 274 8.29 -0.49 19.51
C VAL A 274 7.00 0.04 20.13
N ALA A 275 6.67 1.32 19.88
CA ALA A 275 5.42 1.92 20.31
C ALA A 275 4.30 1.74 19.29
N PHE A 276 3.12 1.32 19.77
CA PHE A 276 1.90 1.18 18.98
C PHE A 276 0.63 1.57 19.77
N ASP A 277 -0.41 1.95 19.03
CA ASP A 277 -1.71 2.29 19.61
C ASP A 277 -2.64 1.07 19.64
N SER A 278 -3.31 0.86 20.77
CA SER A 278 -4.26 -0.26 20.93
C SER A 278 -5.33 0.04 21.98
N TYR A 279 -6.34 -0.83 22.08
CA TYR A 279 -7.44 -0.66 23.03
C TYR A 279 -7.22 -1.47 24.29
N HIS A 280 -7.51 -0.87 25.44
CA HIS A 280 -7.52 -1.53 26.74
C HIS A 280 -8.66 -0.97 27.58
N GLN A 281 -9.55 -1.85 28.05
CA GLN A 281 -10.77 -1.48 28.78
C GLN A 281 -11.60 -0.41 28.04
N GLY A 282 -11.78 -0.58 26.72
CA GLY A 282 -12.56 0.32 25.87
C GLY A 282 -11.89 1.66 25.51
N ALA A 283 -10.72 1.99 26.08
CA ALA A 283 -9.99 3.23 25.80
C ALA A 283 -8.76 2.99 24.92
N LEU A 284 -8.46 3.94 24.03
CA LEU A 284 -7.21 3.92 23.27
C LEU A 284 -6.04 4.24 24.20
N ARG A 285 -5.03 3.36 24.23
CA ARG A 285 -3.82 3.50 25.04
C ARG A 285 -2.58 3.18 24.20
N LYS A 286 -1.44 3.71 24.63
CA LYS A 286 -0.12 3.39 24.05
C LYS A 286 0.45 2.13 24.68
N PHE A 287 0.88 1.22 23.82
CA PHE A 287 1.54 -0.02 24.17
C PHE A 287 2.95 -0.08 23.59
N LEU A 288 3.76 -0.98 24.13
CA LEU A 288 5.13 -1.24 23.75
C LEU A 288 5.30 -2.73 23.44
N PHE A 289 5.94 -3.05 22.32
CA PHE A 289 6.68 -4.31 22.21
C PHE A 289 8.09 -4.05 22.73
N ILE A 290 8.56 -4.91 23.63
CA ILE A 290 9.91 -4.87 24.18
C ILE A 290 10.59 -6.17 23.78
N ILE A 291 11.64 -6.07 22.97
CA ILE A 291 12.39 -7.23 22.49
C ILE A 291 13.65 -7.35 23.35
N ILE A 292 13.78 -8.49 24.02
CA ILE A 292 14.95 -8.85 24.83
C ILE A 292 15.71 -9.95 24.10
N ASN A 293 17.02 -9.77 24.00
CA ASN A 293 17.95 -10.71 23.42
C ASN A 293 19.04 -11.06 24.43
N ASN A 294 19.05 -12.32 24.88
CA ASN A 294 20.05 -12.88 25.78
C ASN A 294 21.18 -13.62 25.05
N SER A 295 21.13 -13.70 23.71
CA SER A 295 22.14 -14.42 22.92
C SER A 295 23.47 -13.65 22.82
N SER A 296 24.57 -14.41 22.81
CA SER A 296 25.92 -13.95 22.51
C SER A 296 26.22 -13.89 21.00
N ASP A 297 25.18 -13.67 20.18
CA ASP A 297 25.23 -13.71 18.72
C ASP A 297 26.21 -12.66 18.14
N PRO A 298 27.17 -13.03 17.26
CA PRO A 298 28.06 -12.08 16.60
C PRO A 298 27.35 -11.06 15.70
N PHE A 299 26.11 -11.34 15.26
CA PHE A 299 25.26 -10.39 14.53
C PHE A 299 24.45 -9.46 15.45
N SER A 300 24.47 -9.70 16.77
CA SER A 300 23.84 -8.80 17.74
C SER A 300 24.54 -7.44 17.68
N PRO A 301 23.81 -6.33 17.48
CA PRO A 301 24.38 -5.00 17.60
C PRO A 301 24.64 -4.75 19.09
N THR A 302 25.80 -5.22 19.55
CA THR A 302 26.20 -5.41 20.96
C THR A 302 26.12 -4.15 21.84
N SER A 303 25.87 -2.98 21.25
CA SER A 303 25.75 -1.70 21.95
C SER A 303 24.57 -0.81 21.53
N ARG A 304 23.59 -1.33 20.78
CA ARG A 304 22.50 -0.50 20.23
C ARG A 304 21.11 -1.03 20.57
N THR A 305 20.14 -0.12 20.57
CA THR A 305 18.72 -0.41 20.76
C THR A 305 17.92 0.26 19.65
N LEU A 306 17.07 -0.50 18.97
CA LEU A 306 16.18 0.01 17.94
C LEU A 306 14.89 0.57 18.56
N TYR A 307 14.51 1.77 18.15
CA TYR A 307 13.25 2.39 18.54
C TYR A 307 12.35 2.55 17.32
N ILE A 308 11.11 2.08 17.40
CA ILE A 308 10.12 2.22 16.32
C ILE A 308 8.86 2.85 16.90
N ASN A 309 8.30 3.84 16.20
CA ASN A 309 7.09 4.51 16.60
C ASN A 309 6.02 4.49 15.51
N THR A 310 4.92 3.81 15.81
CA THR A 310 3.74 3.81 14.93
C THR A 310 2.52 4.52 15.53
N CYS A 311 2.68 5.08 16.73
CA CYS A 311 1.66 5.87 17.39
C CYS A 311 1.55 7.26 16.74
N ASN A 312 0.32 7.72 16.45
CA ASN A 312 0.05 9.09 15.99
C ASN A 312 0.97 9.62 14.86
N ASN A 313 1.48 8.76 13.99
CA ASN A 313 2.43 9.14 12.94
C ASN A 313 1.68 9.53 11.63
N PRO A 314 1.76 10.79 11.16
CA PRO A 314 1.12 11.25 9.93
C PRO A 314 1.54 10.48 8.68
N ALA A 315 2.80 10.07 8.58
CA ALA A 315 3.38 9.43 7.41
C ALA A 315 2.78 8.03 7.13
N ILE A 316 2.22 7.38 8.16
CA ILE A 316 1.59 6.06 8.08
C ILE A 316 0.10 6.10 8.43
N LEU A 317 -0.55 7.27 8.36
CA LEU A 317 -1.99 7.40 8.65
C LEU A 317 -2.87 6.50 7.77
N SER A 318 -2.42 6.22 6.55
CA SER A 318 -3.11 5.34 5.60
C SER A 318 -3.12 3.87 6.02
N LEU A 319 -2.23 3.46 6.93
CA LEU A 319 -2.12 2.10 7.45
C LEU A 319 -3.08 1.89 8.62
N ASP A 320 -3.81 0.78 8.60
CA ASP A 320 -4.54 0.30 9.79
C ASP A 320 -3.58 -0.22 10.88
N ALA A 321 -4.09 -0.50 12.07
CA ALA A 321 -3.24 -0.86 13.19
C ALA A 321 -2.53 -2.21 13.04
N ILE A 322 -3.12 -3.16 12.32
CA ILE A 322 -2.49 -4.45 12.02
C ILE A 322 -1.37 -4.21 11.00
N GLU A 323 -1.62 -3.41 9.96
CA GLU A 323 -0.62 -3.01 8.96
C GLU A 323 0.57 -2.29 9.59
N ARG A 324 0.34 -1.39 10.55
CA ARG A 324 1.41 -0.73 11.32
C ARG A 324 2.23 -1.71 12.15
N SER A 325 1.57 -2.73 12.69
CA SER A 325 2.21 -3.80 13.44
C SER A 325 3.13 -4.64 12.55
N ILE A 326 2.62 -5.06 11.39
CA ILE A 326 3.37 -5.81 10.37
C ILE A 326 4.56 -4.97 9.87
N LEU A 327 4.36 -3.67 9.62
CA LEU A 327 5.42 -2.74 9.24
C LEU A 327 6.51 -2.66 10.32
N SER A 328 6.14 -2.48 11.59
CA SER A 328 7.10 -2.42 12.71
C SER A 328 7.95 -3.68 12.82
N ALA A 329 7.31 -4.85 12.73
CA ALA A 329 8.01 -6.13 12.74
C ALA A 329 8.98 -6.26 11.55
N SER A 330 8.56 -5.77 10.39
CA SER A 330 9.38 -5.82 9.18
C SER A 330 10.59 -4.89 9.26
N ILE A 331 10.43 -3.70 9.85
CA ILE A 331 11.54 -2.76 10.12
C ILE A 331 12.52 -3.37 11.11
N TYR A 332 12.02 -4.01 12.17
CA TYR A 332 12.87 -4.72 13.14
C TYR A 332 13.70 -5.81 12.48
N LEU A 333 13.09 -6.66 11.64
CA LEU A 333 13.81 -7.69 10.91
C LEU A 333 14.83 -7.10 9.94
N ALA A 334 14.46 -6.06 9.19
CA ALA A 334 15.38 -5.37 8.28
C ALA A 334 16.62 -4.83 8.99
N TRP A 335 16.44 -4.27 10.19
CA TRP A 335 17.55 -3.78 11.02
C TRP A 335 18.46 -4.90 11.49
N ARG A 336 17.86 -6.02 11.89
CA ARG A 336 18.58 -7.13 12.50
C ARG A 336 19.30 -8.01 11.49
N THR A 337 18.67 -8.33 10.36
CA THR A 337 19.22 -9.26 9.36
C THR A 337 19.92 -8.54 8.21
N GLY A 338 19.75 -7.22 8.09
CA GLY A 338 20.21 -6.44 6.93
C GLY A 338 19.27 -6.55 5.72
N ASP A 339 18.42 -7.57 5.69
CA ASP A 339 17.50 -7.87 4.58
C ASP A 339 16.08 -7.41 4.88
N VAL A 340 15.47 -6.69 3.94
CA VAL A 340 14.05 -6.34 4.06
C VAL A 340 13.17 -7.54 3.79
N PRO A 341 12.17 -7.79 4.64
CA PRO A 341 11.21 -8.83 4.38
C PRO A 341 10.53 -8.74 3.01
N SER A 342 10.65 -9.81 2.20
CA SER A 342 9.83 -10.00 1.00
C SER A 342 8.37 -9.59 1.25
N PRO A 343 7.80 -8.67 0.44
CA PRO A 343 6.42 -8.21 0.61
C PRO A 343 5.35 -9.27 0.35
N SER A 344 5.72 -10.48 -0.05
CA SER A 344 4.81 -11.60 -0.29
C SER A 344 3.92 -11.89 0.92
N GLY A 345 2.61 -11.73 0.75
CA GLY A 345 1.59 -11.93 1.80
C GLY A 345 1.24 -10.68 2.63
N MET A 346 1.95 -9.56 2.44
CA MET A 346 1.63 -8.29 3.10
C MET A 346 0.62 -7.46 2.29
N SER A 347 0.02 -6.43 2.91
CA SER A 347 -0.82 -5.50 2.14
C SER A 347 0.03 -4.61 1.24
N ARG A 348 -0.51 -4.20 0.09
CA ARG A 348 0.19 -3.30 -0.85
C ARG A 348 0.70 -2.02 -0.20
N LYS A 349 -0.01 -1.50 0.81
CA LYS A 349 0.39 -0.29 1.52
C LYS A 349 1.65 -0.51 2.36
N VAL A 350 1.73 -1.63 3.09
CA VAL A 350 2.93 -2.00 3.87
C VAL A 350 4.09 -2.28 2.94
N ALA A 351 3.86 -3.07 1.88
CA ALA A 351 4.84 -3.34 0.83
C ALA A 351 5.41 -2.05 0.23
N SER A 352 4.53 -1.10 -0.10
CA SER A 352 4.89 0.21 -0.63
C SER A 352 5.78 1.02 0.31
N MET A 353 5.47 1.02 1.61
CA MET A 353 6.30 1.71 2.59
C MET A 353 7.67 1.05 2.74
N LEU A 354 7.72 -0.28 2.81
CA LEU A 354 8.98 -1.03 2.92
C LEU A 354 9.88 -0.81 1.70
N ASN A 355 9.32 -0.91 0.50
CA ASN A 355 10.08 -0.71 -0.74
C ASN A 355 10.55 0.75 -0.92
N SER A 356 9.74 1.74 -0.55
CA SER A 356 10.15 3.15 -0.70
C SER A 356 11.22 3.56 0.31
N GLN A 357 11.12 3.08 1.55
CA GLN A 357 11.95 3.56 2.65
C GLN A 357 13.12 2.63 3.03
N PHE A 358 13.03 1.35 2.70
CA PHE A 358 13.96 0.34 3.18
C PHE A 358 14.48 -0.61 2.08
N ARG A 359 14.21 -0.42 0.76
CA ARG A 359 14.62 -1.43 -0.28
C ARG A 359 16.09 -1.87 -0.24
N ASN A 360 16.98 -1.04 0.29
CA ASN A 360 18.42 -1.31 0.43
C ASN A 360 18.83 -1.72 1.87
N GLY A 361 17.89 -2.24 2.65
CA GLY A 361 18.09 -2.58 4.06
C GLY A 361 17.62 -1.49 5.01
N TYR A 362 17.91 -1.67 6.30
CA TYR A 362 17.53 -0.72 7.33
C TYR A 362 18.29 0.61 7.25
N ARG A 363 17.58 1.68 7.58
CA ARG A 363 18.13 2.99 7.92
C ARG A 363 17.21 3.69 8.92
N ASP A 364 17.71 4.74 9.56
CA ASP A 364 16.88 5.59 10.39
C ASP A 364 15.90 6.41 9.52
N VAL A 365 14.66 6.52 9.98
CA VAL A 365 13.57 7.21 9.28
C VAL A 365 12.91 8.14 10.28
N ASN A 366 13.06 9.45 10.07
CA ASN A 366 12.51 10.49 10.94
C ASN A 366 11.02 10.25 11.24
N GLY A 367 10.65 10.39 12.51
CA GLY A 367 9.28 10.13 12.99
C GLY A 367 8.83 8.66 12.99
N LEU A 368 9.60 7.71 12.43
CA LEU A 368 9.22 6.29 12.34
C LEU A 368 10.16 5.37 13.11
N CYS A 369 11.47 5.42 12.86
CA CYS A 369 12.44 4.54 13.54
C CYS A 369 13.83 5.15 13.63
N ALA A 370 14.54 4.84 14.71
CA ALA A 370 15.91 5.29 14.94
C ALA A 370 16.68 4.30 15.80
N VAL A 371 18.00 4.25 15.63
CA VAL A 371 18.89 3.44 16.47
C VAL A 371 19.56 4.31 17.53
N GLY A 372 19.31 3.99 18.79
CA GLY A 372 19.96 4.66 19.92
C GLY A 372 21.12 3.85 20.50
N THR A 373 22.02 4.52 21.23
CA THR A 373 23.00 3.85 22.08
C THR A 373 22.30 3.10 23.21
N ARG A 374 22.66 1.85 23.43
CA ARG A 374 22.10 1.04 24.51
C ARG A 374 22.51 1.63 25.86
N THR A 375 21.53 1.90 26.72
CA THR A 375 21.79 2.49 28.04
C THR A 375 22.35 1.43 29.01
N ARG A 376 23.52 1.68 29.59
CA ARG A 376 24.05 0.85 30.70
C ARG A 376 23.33 1.23 31.99
N GLY A 377 22.18 0.61 32.23
CA GLY A 377 21.32 0.84 33.41
C GLY A 377 19.98 1.50 33.08
N TYR A 378 19.08 1.51 34.07
CA TYR A 378 17.73 2.05 33.90
C TYR A 378 17.76 3.58 33.66
N ASN A 379 17.36 3.99 32.46
CA ASN A 379 17.06 5.38 32.12
C ASN A 379 15.53 5.55 32.04
N ARG A 380 14.98 6.63 32.62
CA ARG A 380 13.56 6.97 32.51
C ARG A 380 13.09 7.18 31.06
N GLN A 381 14.03 7.42 30.14
CA GLN A 381 13.76 7.60 28.72
C GLN A 381 13.78 6.30 27.93
N LEU A 382 14.18 5.17 28.51
CA LEU A 382 14.33 3.88 27.82
C LEU A 382 13.05 3.44 27.12
N PHE A 383 11.88 3.64 27.75
CA PHE A 383 10.59 3.29 27.16
C PHE A 383 9.85 4.49 26.54
N ASN A 384 10.50 5.66 26.50
CA ASN A 384 9.96 6.84 25.84
C ASN A 384 10.44 6.90 24.40
N VAL A 385 9.78 6.14 23.51
CA VAL A 385 10.12 6.07 22.08
C VAL A 385 10.17 7.46 21.42
N ASN A 386 9.31 8.40 21.84
CA ASN A 386 9.31 9.77 21.31
C ASN A 386 10.59 10.56 21.64
N HIS A 387 11.37 10.14 22.63
CA HIS A 387 12.65 10.75 22.95
C HIS A 387 13.75 10.34 21.96
N HIS A 388 13.68 9.10 21.46
CA HIS A 388 14.69 8.52 20.58
C HIS A 388 14.34 8.68 19.10
N VAL A 389 13.05 8.76 18.78
CA VAL A 389 12.54 9.01 17.43
C VAL A 389 12.19 10.48 17.31
N ASN A 390 12.98 11.24 16.56
CA ASN A 390 12.78 12.67 16.40
C ASN A 390 11.52 12.97 15.56
N PHE A 391 10.51 13.56 16.19
CA PHE A 391 9.29 14.07 15.52
C PHE A 391 9.40 15.56 15.14
N ALA A 392 10.30 16.30 15.78
CA ALA A 392 10.40 17.76 15.68
C ALA A 392 11.27 18.23 14.50
N ALA A 393 12.01 17.33 13.85
CA ALA A 393 12.62 17.60 12.55
C ALA A 393 11.53 17.60 11.47
N HIS A 394 10.68 18.63 11.45
CA HIS A 394 9.72 18.92 10.38
C HIS A 394 10.39 19.35 9.06
N ALA A 395 11.66 19.00 8.83
CA ALA A 395 12.49 19.60 7.78
C ALA A 395 13.60 18.68 7.22
N THR A 396 13.50 17.36 7.39
CA THR A 396 14.37 16.45 6.62
C THR A 396 13.52 15.33 6.07
N ALA A 397 13.22 15.45 4.78
CA ALA A 397 12.73 14.39 3.92
C ALA A 397 13.35 13.05 4.33
N THR A 398 12.49 12.08 4.63
CA THR A 398 12.92 10.69 4.78
C THR A 398 13.24 10.18 3.39
N GLU A 399 14.50 10.38 2.96
CA GLU A 399 15.06 10.13 1.62
C GLU A 399 14.33 9.01 0.87
N ASP A 400 13.25 9.26 0.13
CA ASP A 400 12.57 8.17 -0.57
C ASP A 400 13.56 7.63 -1.61
N LEU A 401 13.87 6.34 -1.58
CA LEU A 401 14.90 5.83 -2.49
C LEU A 401 14.46 5.98 -3.96
N ASN A 402 13.15 6.09 -4.20
CA ASN A 402 12.61 6.45 -5.49
C ASN A 402 12.80 7.93 -5.83
N SER A 403 12.64 8.86 -4.87
CA SER A 403 12.88 10.29 -5.12
C SER A 403 14.37 10.58 -5.35
N ALA A 404 15.26 9.90 -4.62
CA ALA A 404 16.71 9.98 -4.82
C ALA A 404 17.11 9.56 -6.25
N GLU A 405 16.53 8.47 -6.76
CA GLU A 405 16.76 8.00 -8.14
C GLU A 405 16.27 9.00 -9.19
N LEU A 406 15.11 9.62 -8.96
CA LEU A 406 14.58 10.70 -9.81
C LEU A 406 15.45 11.96 -9.73
N HIS A 407 15.90 12.36 -8.54
CA HIS A 407 16.81 13.48 -8.34
C HIS A 407 18.14 13.28 -9.08
N ASN A 408 18.74 12.10 -8.98
CA ASN A 408 19.97 11.78 -9.71
C ASN A 408 19.79 11.90 -11.23
N THR A 409 18.59 11.59 -11.73
CA THR A 409 18.25 11.79 -13.13
C THR A 409 18.05 13.27 -13.47
N LEU A 410 17.35 14.02 -12.61
CA LEU A 410 17.09 15.45 -12.80
C LEU A 410 18.34 16.33 -12.67
N ALA A 411 19.33 15.90 -11.88
CA ALA A 411 20.60 16.59 -11.70
C ALA A 411 21.52 16.56 -12.94
N SER A 412 21.12 15.88 -14.02
CA SER A 412 21.86 15.89 -15.27
C SER A 412 21.84 17.29 -15.92
N SER A 413 22.91 17.67 -16.62
CA SER A 413 23.04 19.00 -17.25
C SER A 413 22.08 19.27 -18.42
N HIS A 414 21.27 18.29 -18.81
CA HIS A 414 20.33 18.41 -19.94
C HIS A 414 18.89 18.33 -19.43
N PRO A 415 17.96 19.11 -19.99
CA PRO A 415 16.54 19.00 -19.66
C PRO A 415 16.04 17.60 -19.97
N THR A 416 15.36 16.96 -19.01
CA THR A 416 14.85 15.60 -19.16
C THR A 416 13.34 15.51 -18.91
N CYS A 417 12.67 14.65 -19.69
CA CYS A 417 11.28 14.26 -19.45
C CYS A 417 11.25 12.90 -18.75
N LEU A 418 10.73 12.88 -17.53
CA LEU A 418 10.56 11.67 -16.73
C LEU A 418 9.09 11.30 -16.68
N TYR A 419 8.76 10.06 -17.02
CA TYR A 419 7.41 9.54 -16.90
C TYR A 419 7.35 8.45 -15.85
N ILE A 420 6.38 8.54 -14.95
CA ILE A 420 6.13 7.57 -13.89
C ILE A 420 4.74 6.98 -14.13
N ILE A 421 4.69 5.73 -14.54
CA ILE A 421 3.46 5.00 -14.78
C ILE A 421 3.22 3.96 -13.70
N GLY A 422 1.96 3.72 -13.37
CA GLY A 422 1.61 2.73 -12.36
C GLY A 422 0.12 2.65 -12.13
N ASN A 423 -0.30 1.51 -11.58
CA ASN A 423 -1.68 1.21 -11.24
C ASN A 423 -2.29 2.23 -10.25
N ASN A 424 -3.62 2.29 -10.22
CA ASN A 424 -4.32 3.09 -9.21
C ASN A 424 -3.92 2.62 -7.80
N GLY A 425 -3.54 3.58 -6.95
CA GLY A 425 -3.04 3.32 -5.61
C GLY A 425 -1.55 2.92 -5.52
N ALA A 426 -0.80 2.93 -6.63
CA ALA A 426 0.65 2.67 -6.62
C ALA A 426 1.47 3.75 -5.89
N GLY A 427 0.89 4.94 -5.64
CA GLY A 427 1.53 6.03 -4.90
C GLY A 427 2.13 7.14 -5.77
N LYS A 428 1.84 7.20 -7.07
CA LYS A 428 2.42 8.16 -8.03
C LYS A 428 2.30 9.62 -7.58
N SER A 429 1.09 10.08 -7.26
CA SER A 429 0.85 11.47 -6.83
C SER A 429 1.50 11.79 -5.48
N LEU A 430 1.68 10.79 -4.61
CA LEU A 430 2.42 10.94 -3.35
C LEU A 430 3.93 11.08 -3.61
N LEU A 431 4.47 10.29 -4.55
CA LEU A 431 5.87 10.38 -4.98
C LEU A 431 6.15 11.76 -5.61
N LEU A 432 5.25 12.28 -6.47
CA LEU A 432 5.37 13.64 -7.00
C LEU A 432 5.30 14.72 -5.91
N GLY A 433 4.37 14.61 -4.96
CA GLY A 433 4.27 15.54 -3.84
C GLY A 433 5.51 15.56 -2.95
N ARG A 434 6.14 14.40 -2.73
CA ARG A 434 7.42 14.28 -2.01
C ARG A 434 8.58 14.89 -2.79
N LEU A 435 8.68 14.57 -4.09
CA LEU A 435 9.69 15.16 -4.96
C LEU A 435 9.59 16.69 -4.98
N ALA A 436 8.37 17.23 -4.97
CA ALA A 436 8.15 18.67 -4.85
C ALA A 436 8.70 19.23 -3.52
N ALA A 437 8.43 18.58 -2.40
CA ALA A 437 8.95 19.00 -1.10
C ALA A 437 10.48 18.97 -1.05
N GLU A 438 11.11 17.93 -1.60
CA GLU A 438 12.57 17.79 -1.65
C GLU A 438 13.23 18.82 -2.59
N LEU A 439 12.58 19.18 -3.70
CA LEU A 439 13.04 20.28 -4.56
C LEU A 439 12.99 21.62 -3.83
N ILE A 440 11.92 21.89 -3.07
CA ILE A 440 11.78 23.09 -2.25
C ILE A 440 12.88 23.16 -1.18
N GLU A 441 13.14 22.06 -0.48
CA GLU A 441 14.20 21.99 0.55
C GLU A 441 15.59 22.27 -0.02
N LYS A 442 15.82 21.93 -1.30
CA LYS A 442 17.08 22.21 -2.02
C LYS A 442 17.10 23.56 -2.75
N GLU A 443 16.11 24.43 -2.51
CA GLU A 443 15.96 25.74 -3.19
C GLU A 443 15.85 25.65 -4.72
N ASN A 444 15.46 24.49 -5.24
CA ASN A 444 15.22 24.30 -6.67
C ASN A 444 13.78 24.69 -6.98
N SER A 445 13.60 25.64 -7.90
CA SER A 445 12.27 26.08 -8.28
C SER A 445 11.49 24.98 -9.02
N ALA A 446 10.25 24.76 -8.60
CA ALA A 446 9.37 23.76 -9.20
C ALA A 446 7.92 24.25 -9.31
N THR A 447 7.19 23.73 -10.29
CA THR A 447 5.75 24.00 -10.44
C THR A 447 4.96 22.70 -10.54
N GLY A 448 4.00 22.50 -9.66
CA GLY A 448 3.08 21.36 -9.69
C GLY A 448 1.80 21.67 -10.46
N ILE A 449 1.40 20.82 -11.41
CA ILE A 449 0.14 20.92 -12.15
C ILE A 449 -0.58 19.58 -12.03
N THR A 450 -1.80 19.57 -11.49
CA THR A 450 -2.60 18.35 -11.36
C THR A 450 -4.00 18.52 -11.95
N LEU A 451 -4.45 17.51 -12.68
CA LEU A 451 -5.86 17.38 -13.13
C LEU A 451 -6.64 16.39 -12.26
N SER A 452 -6.00 15.83 -11.22
CA SER A 452 -6.63 14.94 -10.26
C SER A 452 -7.57 15.69 -9.32
N GLN A 453 -8.61 15.01 -8.83
CA GLN A 453 -9.55 15.57 -7.85
C GLN A 453 -8.87 15.95 -6.52
N SER A 454 -7.78 15.26 -6.16
CA SER A 454 -7.02 15.53 -4.95
C SER A 454 -5.66 16.15 -5.27
N ASN A 455 -5.43 17.38 -4.81
CA ASN A 455 -4.09 17.98 -4.85
C ASN A 455 -3.20 17.33 -3.79
N ARG A 456 -2.08 16.72 -4.22
CA ARG A 456 -1.09 16.08 -3.35
C ARG A 456 0.23 16.86 -3.28
N PHE A 457 0.31 18.01 -3.94
CA PHE A 457 1.45 18.90 -3.83
C PHE A 457 1.47 19.65 -2.49
N PRO A 458 2.65 20.13 -2.04
CA PRO A 458 2.77 20.96 -0.86
C PRO A 458 1.86 22.19 -0.91
N THR A 459 1.18 22.49 0.20
CA THR A 459 0.26 23.64 0.33
C THR A 459 0.98 24.94 0.70
N SER A 460 2.30 25.03 0.55
CA SER A 460 3.04 26.22 0.98
C SER A 460 2.72 27.40 0.05
N GLU A 461 1.70 28.19 0.39
CA GLU A 461 1.32 29.44 -0.26
C GLU A 461 2.42 30.53 -0.17
N SER A 462 3.54 30.25 0.51
CA SER A 462 4.61 31.18 0.84
C SER A 462 6.02 30.76 0.39
N SER A 463 6.18 29.67 -0.36
CA SER A 463 7.51 29.29 -0.88
C SER A 463 7.81 30.05 -2.17
N GLN A 464 8.89 30.83 -2.20
CA GLN A 464 9.37 31.49 -3.42
C GLN A 464 9.80 30.49 -4.52
N TYR A 465 9.98 29.22 -4.16
CA TYR A 465 10.46 28.16 -5.04
C TYR A 465 9.37 27.20 -5.52
N PHE A 466 8.10 27.35 -5.08
CA PHE A 466 7.06 26.43 -5.50
C PHE A 466 5.70 27.07 -5.73
N THR A 467 5.11 26.75 -6.90
CA THR A 467 3.73 27.10 -7.24
C THR A 467 2.97 25.82 -7.60
N SER A 468 1.69 25.71 -7.22
CA SER A 468 0.85 24.60 -7.67
C SER A 468 -0.49 25.03 -8.26
N PHE A 469 -0.92 24.29 -9.28
CA PHE A 469 -2.19 24.49 -9.99
C PHE A 469 -3.00 23.18 -9.94
N CYS A 470 -4.20 23.24 -9.33
CA CYS A 470 -5.14 22.12 -9.29
C CYS A 470 -6.33 22.39 -10.21
N LEU A 471 -6.29 21.89 -11.44
CA LEU A 471 -7.29 22.17 -12.47
C LEU A 471 -8.67 21.58 -12.15
N ALA A 472 -8.72 20.46 -11.42
CA ALA A 472 -9.98 19.81 -11.06
C ALA A 472 -10.82 20.58 -10.04
N GLN A 473 -10.19 21.41 -9.21
CA GLN A 473 -10.86 22.20 -8.17
C GLN A 473 -11.16 23.64 -8.59
N GLN A 474 -10.55 24.11 -9.68
CA GLN A 474 -10.83 25.42 -10.23
C GLN A 474 -12.20 25.41 -10.91
N SER A 475 -13.02 26.40 -10.59
CA SER A 475 -14.25 26.61 -11.35
C SER A 475 -13.92 26.89 -12.81
N ARG A 476 -14.77 26.43 -13.73
CA ARG A 476 -14.61 26.70 -15.17
C ARG A 476 -14.42 28.20 -15.46
N HIS A 477 -15.08 29.06 -14.69
CA HIS A 477 -14.95 30.50 -14.77
C HIS A 477 -13.55 31.02 -14.39
N GLN A 478 -12.89 30.46 -13.37
CA GLN A 478 -11.54 30.86 -12.96
C GLN A 478 -10.49 30.49 -14.02
N LEU A 479 -10.61 29.31 -14.63
CA LEU A 479 -9.72 28.89 -15.71
C LEU A 479 -9.85 29.80 -16.93
N ILE A 480 -11.08 30.08 -17.37
CA ILE A 480 -11.37 31.00 -18.48
C ILE A 480 -10.83 32.41 -18.20
N ALA A 481 -10.84 32.87 -16.95
CA ALA A 481 -10.33 34.19 -16.59
C ALA A 481 -8.78 34.27 -16.53
N THR A 482 -8.11 33.15 -16.24
CA THR A 482 -6.65 33.12 -15.99
C THR A 482 -5.87 32.90 -17.28
N VAL A 483 -6.34 31.99 -18.15
CA VAL A 483 -5.65 31.59 -19.37
C VAL A 483 -5.29 32.77 -20.27
N PRO A 484 -6.19 33.72 -20.60
CA PRO A 484 -5.84 34.84 -21.48
C PRO A 484 -4.66 35.67 -20.96
N LYS A 485 -4.59 35.92 -19.65
CA LYS A 485 -3.50 36.69 -19.05
C LYS A 485 -2.15 35.99 -19.17
N LEU A 486 -2.12 34.69 -18.87
CA LEU A 486 -0.89 33.88 -18.97
C LEU A 486 -0.46 33.74 -20.43
N PHE A 487 -1.43 33.52 -21.32
CA PHE A 487 -1.22 33.42 -22.75
C PHE A 487 -0.64 34.72 -23.32
N SER A 488 -1.20 35.89 -22.99
CA SER A 488 -0.63 37.19 -23.39
C SER A 488 0.81 37.38 -22.91
N ARG A 489 1.16 36.93 -21.69
CA ARG A 489 2.55 36.98 -21.20
C ARG A 489 3.49 36.07 -22.00
N ILE A 490 3.02 34.89 -22.38
CA ILE A 490 3.77 33.97 -23.25
C ILE A 490 4.04 34.62 -24.61
N CYS A 491 3.04 35.29 -25.18
CA CYS A 491 3.16 35.93 -26.49
C CYS A 491 4.13 37.13 -26.53
N CYS A 492 4.49 37.69 -25.37
CA CYS A 492 5.50 38.74 -25.26
C CYS A 492 6.93 38.21 -25.03
N ASP A 493 7.13 36.89 -24.92
CA ASP A 493 8.44 36.24 -24.78
C ASP A 493 8.76 35.46 -26.05
N THR A 494 9.84 35.83 -26.74
CA THR A 494 10.23 35.24 -28.02
C THR A 494 10.39 33.72 -27.95
N LYS A 495 11.03 33.17 -26.91
CA LYS A 495 11.26 31.72 -26.81
C LYS A 495 9.95 30.99 -26.49
N LYS A 496 9.17 31.53 -25.55
CA LYS A 496 7.90 30.91 -25.13
C LYS A 496 6.86 30.96 -26.25
N LEU A 497 6.75 32.07 -26.98
CA LEU A 497 5.89 32.20 -28.15
C LEU A 497 6.24 31.18 -29.24
N GLN A 498 7.52 31.08 -29.61
CA GLN A 498 7.95 30.11 -30.63
C GLN A 498 7.69 28.66 -30.19
N THR A 499 7.89 28.37 -28.90
CA THR A 499 7.55 27.05 -28.32
C THR A 499 6.05 26.78 -28.39
N LEU A 500 5.22 27.76 -28.04
CA LEU A 500 3.75 27.68 -28.09
C LEU A 500 3.27 27.38 -29.51
N LEU A 501 3.77 28.09 -30.52
CA LEU A 501 3.41 27.89 -31.93
C LEU A 501 3.72 26.48 -32.42
N LYS A 502 4.90 25.94 -32.09
CA LYS A 502 5.26 24.54 -32.40
C LYS A 502 4.32 23.54 -31.73
N CYS A 503 3.90 23.82 -30.49
CA CYS A 503 3.00 22.94 -29.74
C CYS A 503 1.56 22.97 -30.30
N LEU A 504 1.04 24.15 -30.65
CA LEU A 504 -0.30 24.32 -31.23
C LEU A 504 -0.42 23.62 -32.59
N GLU A 505 0.62 23.71 -33.44
CA GLU A 505 0.69 23.01 -34.72
C GLU A 505 0.52 21.50 -34.57
N ARG A 506 1.16 20.90 -33.56
CA ARG A 506 0.99 19.46 -33.24
C ARG A 506 -0.40 19.08 -32.74
N LEU A 507 -1.12 20.03 -32.16
CA LEU A 507 -2.49 19.84 -31.69
C LEU A 507 -3.54 20.15 -32.78
N SER A 508 -3.10 20.47 -34.01
CA SER A 508 -3.95 20.85 -35.13
C SER A 508 -4.76 22.13 -34.89
N PHE A 509 -4.21 23.06 -34.10
CA PHE A 509 -4.69 24.45 -34.02
C PHE A 509 -3.93 25.33 -35.02
N THR A 510 -4.55 26.42 -35.47
CA THR A 510 -3.85 27.42 -36.28
C THR A 510 -2.80 28.15 -35.44
N LYS A 511 -1.82 28.76 -36.11
CA LYS A 511 -0.81 29.63 -35.50
C LYS A 511 -1.35 31.05 -35.23
N GLU A 512 -2.57 31.32 -35.67
CA GLU A 512 -3.26 32.60 -35.53
C GLU A 512 -4.22 32.54 -34.35
N PHE A 513 -4.03 33.44 -33.41
CA PHE A 513 -4.90 33.58 -32.24
C PHE A 513 -5.15 35.04 -31.94
N TYR A 514 -6.31 35.29 -31.35
CA TYR A 514 -6.83 36.63 -31.20
C TYR A 514 -7.27 36.86 -29.76
N LEU A 515 -7.23 38.12 -29.34
CA LEU A 515 -7.92 38.57 -28.13
C LEU A 515 -9.18 39.31 -28.53
N GLY A 516 -10.32 38.87 -27.99
CA GLY A 516 -11.61 39.51 -28.18
C GLY A 516 -12.19 39.99 -26.85
N SER A 517 -13.18 40.88 -26.90
CA SER A 517 -13.93 41.28 -25.71
C SER A 517 -14.74 40.11 -25.14
N LYS A 518 -14.80 40.00 -23.81
CA LYS A 518 -15.58 38.95 -23.14
C LYS A 518 -17.07 39.08 -23.52
N PRO A 519 -17.74 37.99 -23.94
CA PRO A 519 -19.15 38.07 -24.28
C PRO A 519 -20.01 38.40 -23.04
N HIS A 520 -20.90 39.38 -23.17
CA HIS A 520 -21.78 39.84 -22.09
C HIS A 520 -22.98 38.90 -21.80
N SER A 521 -23.20 37.84 -22.60
CA SER A 521 -24.33 36.91 -22.47
C SER A 521 -23.91 35.44 -22.52
N LYS A 522 -24.70 34.54 -21.90
CA LYS A 522 -24.45 33.07 -21.83
C LYS A 522 -24.86 32.29 -23.09
N LYS A 523 -25.41 32.93 -24.12
CA LYS A 523 -25.67 32.29 -25.42
C LYS A 523 -24.38 32.28 -26.23
N ARG A 524 -24.16 31.27 -27.10
CA ARG A 524 -23.06 31.27 -28.08
C ARG A 524 -23.03 32.61 -28.79
N ALA A 525 -22.03 33.43 -28.46
CA ALA A 525 -21.90 34.77 -29.02
C ALA A 525 -21.23 34.64 -30.38
N ILE A 526 -21.74 35.36 -31.37
CA ILE A 526 -21.07 35.48 -32.67
C ILE A 526 -19.81 36.31 -32.41
N VAL A 527 -18.66 35.82 -32.88
CA VAL A 527 -17.40 36.56 -32.78
C VAL A 527 -17.46 37.74 -33.75
N ASP A 528 -17.32 38.95 -33.22
CA ASP A 528 -17.15 40.15 -34.04
C ASP A 528 -15.67 40.24 -34.48
N VAL A 529 -15.41 39.89 -35.74
CA VAL A 529 -14.06 39.75 -36.30
C VAL A 529 -13.34 41.10 -36.35
N GLU A 530 -14.07 42.21 -36.55
CA GLU A 530 -13.48 43.55 -36.68
C GLU A 530 -12.91 44.08 -35.36
N SER A 531 -13.40 43.59 -34.22
CA SER A 531 -12.91 43.97 -32.89
C SER A 531 -11.85 43.03 -32.31
N LEU A 532 -11.42 42.02 -33.07
CA LEU A 532 -10.37 41.09 -32.65
C LEU A 532 -8.99 41.72 -32.76
N ILE A 533 -8.18 41.52 -31.72
CA ILE A 533 -6.78 41.91 -31.70
C ILE A 533 -5.97 40.68 -32.09
N ALA A 534 -5.39 40.70 -33.29
CA ALA A 534 -4.48 39.65 -33.74
C ALA A 534 -3.18 39.66 -32.93
N VAL A 535 -2.75 38.50 -32.48
CA VAL A 535 -1.46 38.31 -31.82
C VAL A 535 -0.62 37.40 -32.72
N GLY A 536 0.44 37.97 -33.27
CA GLY A 536 1.29 37.33 -34.29
C GLY A 536 2.40 36.47 -33.72
N ASP A 537 3.33 36.06 -34.57
CA ASP A 537 4.50 35.23 -34.24
C ASP A 537 5.72 36.06 -33.77
N ASN A 538 5.62 37.39 -33.78
CA ASN A 538 6.63 38.32 -33.30
C ASN A 538 6.29 38.86 -31.90
N ALA A 539 7.11 38.50 -30.91
CA ALA A 539 6.90 38.90 -29.52
C ALA A 539 7.01 40.41 -29.26
N LEU A 540 7.84 41.14 -30.02
CA LEU A 540 7.99 42.60 -29.86
C LEU A 540 6.74 43.33 -30.37
N GLU A 541 6.21 42.90 -31.51
CA GLU A 541 4.95 43.45 -32.06
C GLU A 541 3.79 43.15 -31.11
N ASN A 542 3.72 41.92 -30.61
CA ASN A 542 2.72 41.54 -29.60
C ASN A 542 2.82 42.42 -28.35
N GLN A 543 4.02 42.75 -27.89
CA GLN A 543 4.20 43.61 -26.73
C GLN A 543 3.61 45.02 -26.97
N GLU A 544 3.80 45.60 -28.15
CA GLU A 544 3.23 46.90 -28.51
C GLU A 544 1.70 46.83 -28.64
N VAL A 545 1.19 45.82 -29.33
CA VAL A 545 -0.26 45.59 -29.51
C VAL A 545 -0.96 45.38 -28.16
N LEU A 546 -0.33 44.67 -27.22
CA LEU A 546 -0.93 44.30 -25.94
C LEU A 546 -0.81 45.39 -24.85
N ARG A 547 0.02 46.43 -25.03
CA ARG A 547 0.23 47.50 -24.02
C ARG A 547 -1.05 48.24 -23.61
N GLY A 548 -2.00 48.41 -24.54
CA GLY A 548 -3.26 49.13 -24.31
C GLY A 548 -4.46 48.23 -24.01
N VAL A 549 -4.27 46.91 -23.94
CA VAL A 549 -5.37 45.95 -23.87
C VAL A 549 -5.77 45.68 -22.42
N HIS A 550 -7.04 45.90 -22.10
CA HIS A 550 -7.61 45.51 -20.81
C HIS A 550 -7.79 43.98 -20.74
N LEU A 551 -6.75 43.27 -20.31
CA LEU A 551 -6.75 41.80 -20.23
C LEU A 551 -7.85 41.24 -19.30
N ASP A 552 -8.31 42.03 -18.32
CA ASP A 552 -9.43 41.66 -17.44
C ASP A 552 -10.77 41.56 -18.15
N SER A 553 -10.95 42.30 -19.26
CA SER A 553 -12.16 42.27 -20.10
C SER A 553 -11.97 41.49 -21.40
N SER A 554 -10.82 40.84 -21.58
CA SER A 554 -10.47 40.11 -22.80
C SER A 554 -10.57 38.59 -22.63
N THR A 555 -10.83 37.88 -23.72
CA THR A 555 -10.80 36.42 -23.81
C THR A 555 -10.00 35.98 -25.03
N LEU A 556 -9.41 34.79 -24.94
CA LEU A 556 -8.73 34.15 -26.06
C LEU A 556 -9.77 33.68 -27.09
N VAL A 557 -9.47 33.90 -28.36
CA VAL A 557 -10.20 33.41 -29.54
C VAL A 557 -9.23 32.62 -30.40
N LEU A 558 -9.65 31.40 -30.77
CA LEU A 558 -8.84 30.44 -31.52
C LEU A 558 -9.55 30.08 -32.82
N VAL A 559 -8.77 29.76 -33.84
CA VAL A 559 -9.24 29.25 -35.14
C VAL A 559 -8.82 27.78 -35.27
N LYS A 560 -9.71 26.93 -35.79
CA LYS A 560 -9.41 25.51 -36.01
C LYS A 560 -8.80 25.31 -37.39
N HIS A 561 -7.81 24.43 -37.51
CA HIS A 561 -7.15 24.19 -38.79
C HIS A 561 -8.11 23.66 -39.89
N ASN A 562 -9.15 22.93 -39.49
CA ASN A 562 -10.12 22.36 -40.44
C ASN A 562 -11.22 23.36 -40.84
N ASP A 563 -11.27 24.54 -40.21
CA ASP A 563 -12.29 25.56 -40.46
C ASP A 563 -11.70 26.97 -40.19
N PRO A 564 -10.86 27.47 -41.12
CA PRO A 564 -10.09 28.71 -40.94
C PRO A 564 -10.96 29.98 -40.83
N ASP A 565 -12.23 29.91 -41.26
CA ASP A 565 -13.17 31.03 -41.13
C ASP A 565 -13.97 30.99 -39.82
N HIS A 566 -13.77 29.96 -38.99
CA HIS A 566 -14.52 29.76 -37.76
C HIS A 566 -13.73 30.14 -36.51
N TYR A 567 -13.97 31.37 -36.05
CA TYR A 567 -13.44 31.92 -34.81
C TYR A 567 -14.24 31.43 -33.61
N VAL A 568 -13.56 30.86 -32.61
CA VAL A 568 -14.20 30.30 -31.42
C VAL A 568 -13.62 30.91 -30.16
N PHE A 569 -14.50 31.45 -29.30
CA PHE A 569 -14.09 31.88 -27.97
C PHE A 569 -13.57 30.71 -27.15
N PHE A 570 -12.54 30.92 -26.34
CA PHE A 570 -12.01 29.90 -25.43
C PHE A 570 -13.09 29.28 -24.54
N SER A 571 -14.09 30.07 -24.10
CA SER A 571 -15.23 29.59 -23.31
C SER A 571 -16.14 28.60 -24.04
N ASP A 572 -16.17 28.67 -25.38
CA ASP A 572 -17.06 27.90 -26.25
C ASP A 572 -16.41 26.64 -26.82
N LEU A 573 -15.10 26.47 -26.59
CA LEU A 573 -14.38 25.22 -26.85
C LEU A 573 -14.95 24.06 -26.03
N SER A 574 -14.74 22.85 -26.53
CA SER A 574 -15.05 21.63 -25.77
C SER A 574 -14.21 21.57 -24.48
N SER A 575 -14.68 20.85 -23.47
CA SER A 575 -13.94 20.71 -22.21
C SER A 575 -12.53 20.13 -22.41
N GLY A 576 -12.37 19.18 -23.33
CA GLY A 576 -11.06 18.61 -23.68
C GLY A 576 -10.12 19.65 -24.31
N GLU A 577 -10.62 20.49 -25.22
CA GLU A 577 -9.84 21.59 -25.83
C GLU A 577 -9.43 22.63 -24.81
N GLN A 578 -10.36 23.03 -23.92
CA GLN A 578 -10.05 23.95 -22.82
C GLN A 578 -8.95 23.38 -21.92
N ASN A 579 -9.04 22.09 -21.59
CA ASN A 579 -8.06 21.43 -20.72
C ASN A 579 -6.67 21.37 -21.35
N ILE A 580 -6.54 20.95 -22.62
CA ILE A 580 -5.21 20.85 -23.27
C ILE A 580 -4.57 22.22 -23.46
N ILE A 581 -5.34 23.24 -23.85
CA ILE A 581 -4.83 24.61 -24.01
C ILE A 581 -4.45 25.21 -22.65
N THR A 582 -5.24 24.95 -21.59
CA THR A 582 -4.90 25.39 -20.23
C THR A 582 -3.62 24.73 -19.73
N LEU A 583 -3.49 23.40 -19.89
CA LEU A 583 -2.30 22.64 -19.51
C LEU A 583 -1.06 23.17 -20.25
N LEU A 584 -1.17 23.35 -21.57
CA LEU A 584 -0.10 23.89 -22.41
C LEU A 584 0.34 25.29 -21.94
N THR A 585 -0.64 26.17 -21.71
CA THR A 585 -0.40 27.54 -21.23
C THR A 585 0.33 27.53 -19.88
N LEU A 586 -0.13 26.70 -18.93
CA LEU A 586 0.52 26.59 -17.62
C LEU A 586 1.94 26.03 -17.71
N CYS A 587 2.17 25.00 -18.53
CA CYS A 587 3.50 24.41 -18.71
C CYS A 587 4.47 25.43 -19.30
N ILE A 588 4.12 26.10 -20.40
CA ILE A 588 4.99 27.09 -21.07
C ILE A 588 5.20 28.32 -20.18
N TYR A 589 4.15 28.79 -19.51
CA TYR A 589 4.26 29.93 -18.61
C TYR A 589 5.23 29.65 -17.46
N SER A 590 5.12 28.46 -16.85
CA SER A 590 5.90 28.06 -15.67
C SER A 590 7.30 27.53 -16.00
N ALA A 591 7.53 27.18 -17.27
CA ALA A 591 8.84 26.73 -17.74
C ALA A 591 9.88 27.86 -17.72
N GLY A 592 11.12 27.47 -17.44
CA GLY A 592 12.30 28.32 -17.44
C GLY A 592 13.57 27.51 -17.15
N HIS A 593 14.72 28.18 -17.24
CA HIS A 593 16.02 27.56 -16.96
C HIS A 593 16.08 27.06 -15.50
N ASP A 594 16.59 25.85 -15.30
CA ASP A 594 16.69 25.14 -14.01
C ASP A 594 15.35 24.96 -13.26
N GLN A 595 14.21 25.13 -13.95
CA GLN A 595 12.89 24.87 -13.38
C GLN A 595 12.49 23.41 -13.59
N THR A 596 11.78 22.82 -12.62
CA THR A 596 11.16 21.50 -12.76
C THR A 596 9.63 21.59 -12.77
N LEU A 597 8.99 21.07 -13.82
CA LEU A 597 7.54 20.93 -13.89
C LEU A 597 7.13 19.53 -13.41
N LEU A 598 6.14 19.47 -12.51
CA LEU A 598 5.60 18.23 -11.97
C LEU A 598 4.14 18.08 -12.42
N LEU A 599 3.84 17.13 -13.29
CA LEU A 599 2.53 16.92 -13.89
C LEU A 599 1.87 15.65 -13.32
N ASP A 600 0.69 15.78 -12.72
CA ASP A 600 -0.05 14.65 -12.14
C ASP A 600 -1.35 14.41 -12.93
N GLU A 601 -1.39 13.26 -13.60
CA GLU A 601 -2.48 12.76 -14.45
C GLU A 601 -2.92 13.75 -15.56
N PRO A 602 -1.98 14.29 -16.38
CA PRO A 602 -2.29 15.28 -17.42
C PRO A 602 -3.18 14.78 -18.56
N GLU A 603 -3.35 13.47 -18.69
CA GLU A 603 -4.21 12.83 -19.70
C GLU A 603 -5.71 12.89 -19.39
N ILE A 604 -6.08 13.24 -18.16
CA ILE A 604 -7.48 13.18 -17.72
C ILE A 604 -8.33 14.10 -18.62
N SER A 605 -9.37 13.50 -19.22
CA SER A 605 -10.30 14.17 -20.15
C SER A 605 -9.71 14.59 -21.50
N LEU A 606 -8.51 14.13 -21.88
CA LEU A 606 -7.95 14.33 -23.21
C LEU A 606 -8.39 13.24 -24.19
N HIS A 607 -8.67 13.63 -25.44
CA HIS A 607 -8.88 12.68 -26.53
C HIS A 607 -7.60 11.88 -26.83
N VAL A 608 -7.75 10.64 -27.30
CA VAL A 608 -6.65 9.68 -27.56
C VAL A 608 -5.55 10.28 -28.44
N SER A 609 -5.93 11.02 -29.49
CA SER A 609 -4.98 11.69 -30.39
C SER A 609 -4.10 12.72 -29.65
N TRP A 610 -4.64 13.49 -28.71
CA TRP A 610 -3.85 14.43 -27.92
C TRP A 610 -3.00 13.74 -26.86
N GLN A 611 -3.48 12.64 -26.28
CA GLN A 611 -2.66 11.83 -25.38
C GLN A 611 -1.40 11.27 -26.09
N GLN A 612 -1.51 10.92 -27.38
CA GLN A 612 -0.36 10.51 -28.20
C GLN A 612 0.61 11.66 -28.49
N GLN A 613 0.10 12.88 -28.70
CA GLN A 613 0.94 14.05 -28.98
C GLN A 613 1.57 14.67 -27.74
N LEU A 614 0.93 14.51 -26.58
CA LEU A 614 1.33 15.17 -25.33
C LEU A 614 2.79 14.89 -24.95
N PRO A 615 3.33 13.65 -25.03
CA PRO A 615 4.74 13.43 -24.72
C PRO A 615 5.72 14.19 -25.64
N TYR A 616 5.39 14.34 -26.92
CA TYR A 616 6.20 15.13 -27.86
C TYR A 616 6.12 16.62 -27.53
N ILE A 617 4.94 17.11 -27.18
CA ILE A 617 4.72 18.50 -26.77
C ILE A 617 5.53 18.82 -25.50
N LEU A 618 5.46 17.94 -24.49
CA LEU A 618 6.23 18.09 -23.25
C LEU A 618 7.73 18.08 -23.53
N ASN A 619 8.20 17.21 -24.43
CA ASN A 619 9.61 17.20 -24.83
C ASN A 619 10.02 18.50 -25.57
N ILE A 620 9.16 19.07 -26.42
CA ILE A 620 9.42 20.37 -27.05
C ILE A 620 9.57 21.46 -25.99
N ILE A 621 8.64 21.53 -25.04
CA ILE A 621 8.68 22.50 -23.93
C ILE A 621 9.95 22.33 -23.11
N ALA A 622 10.30 21.09 -22.76
CA ALA A 622 11.49 20.78 -21.97
C ALA A 622 12.78 21.25 -22.64
N GLN A 623 12.94 20.96 -23.93
CA GLN A 623 14.16 21.29 -24.67
C GLN A 623 14.23 22.80 -25.02
N ASP A 624 13.16 23.38 -25.57
CA ASP A 624 13.18 24.77 -26.04
C ASP A 624 13.30 25.78 -24.89
N LEU A 625 12.77 25.44 -23.70
CA LEU A 625 12.73 26.32 -22.52
C LEU A 625 13.69 25.90 -21.40
N HIS A 626 14.55 24.89 -21.65
CA HIS A 626 15.53 24.37 -20.69
C HIS A 626 14.92 23.99 -19.32
N THR A 627 13.81 23.26 -19.34
CA THR A 627 13.09 22.84 -18.13
C THR A 627 12.97 21.32 -18.06
N SER A 628 13.13 20.76 -16.87
CA SER A 628 12.88 19.32 -16.66
C SER A 628 11.41 19.08 -16.33
N ILE A 629 10.84 17.98 -16.80
CA ILE A 629 9.42 17.65 -16.62
C ILE A 629 9.28 16.25 -16.04
N VAL A 630 8.55 16.11 -14.94
CA VAL A 630 8.21 14.83 -14.31
C VAL A 630 6.70 14.63 -14.39
N THR A 631 6.27 13.57 -15.08
CA THR A 631 4.86 13.29 -15.34
C THR A 631 4.44 11.97 -14.68
N ALA A 632 3.51 12.00 -13.73
CA ALA A 632 2.81 10.83 -13.26
C ALA A 632 1.56 10.58 -14.10
N THR A 633 1.39 9.34 -14.57
CA THR A 633 0.31 8.95 -15.48
C THR A 633 -0.16 7.52 -15.20
N HIS A 634 -1.42 7.20 -15.50
CA HIS A 634 -1.92 5.83 -15.57
C HIS A 634 -2.09 5.35 -17.02
N SER A 635 -1.88 6.22 -18.01
CA SER A 635 -2.10 5.94 -19.41
C SER A 635 -0.88 5.26 -20.06
N PRO A 636 -0.99 3.99 -20.49
CA PRO A 636 0.07 3.34 -21.26
C PRO A 636 0.35 4.05 -22.58
N LEU A 637 -0.64 4.78 -23.11
CA LEU A 637 -0.55 5.50 -24.37
C LEU A 637 0.46 6.66 -24.32
N LEU A 638 0.55 7.37 -23.19
CA LEU A 638 1.56 8.41 -23.00
C LEU A 638 2.96 7.78 -23.02
N ILE A 639 3.14 6.68 -22.29
CA ILE A 639 4.45 6.01 -22.18
C ILE A 639 4.90 5.43 -23.50
N SER A 640 3.98 4.82 -24.26
CA SER A 640 4.30 4.25 -25.57
C SER A 640 4.58 5.31 -26.63
N SER A 641 4.02 6.51 -26.48
CA SER A 641 4.23 7.63 -27.41
C SER A 641 5.41 8.51 -27.01
N ALA A 642 6.02 8.29 -25.85
CA ALA A 642 7.10 9.13 -25.36
C ALA A 642 8.37 8.99 -26.23
N PRO A 643 9.05 10.10 -26.59
CA PRO A 643 10.30 10.05 -27.35
C PRO A 643 11.36 9.14 -26.71
N LEU A 644 12.30 8.63 -27.52
CA LEU A 644 13.42 7.82 -27.00
C LEU A 644 14.56 8.68 -26.43
N LYS A 645 14.80 9.84 -27.05
CA LYS A 645 15.85 10.77 -26.62
C LYS A 645 15.33 11.66 -25.48
N HIS A 646 16.22 12.00 -24.55
CA HIS A 646 15.96 12.91 -23.41
C HIS A 646 14.75 12.52 -22.54
N THR A 647 14.34 11.26 -22.60
CA THR A 647 13.16 10.74 -21.91
C THR A 647 13.53 9.49 -21.14
N ARG A 648 13.11 9.39 -19.87
CA ARG A 648 13.14 8.15 -19.11
C ARG A 648 11.75 7.80 -18.60
N CYS A 649 11.43 6.51 -18.60
CA CYS A 649 10.15 6.02 -18.13
C CYS A 649 10.39 5.06 -16.97
N TYR A 650 9.54 5.14 -15.95
CA TYR A 650 9.59 4.32 -14.77
C TYR A 650 8.22 3.72 -14.48
N ALA A 651 8.20 2.44 -14.12
CA ALA A 651 7.05 1.76 -13.56
C ALA A 651 7.13 1.88 -12.04
N LEU A 652 6.10 2.43 -11.41
CA LEU A 652 5.92 2.41 -9.97
C LEU A 652 4.93 1.29 -9.63
N ASP A 653 5.44 0.24 -9.00
CA ASP A 653 4.61 -0.82 -8.44
C ASP A 653 4.98 -1.07 -6.98
N THR A 654 3.97 -1.13 -6.12
CA THR A 654 4.13 -1.33 -4.67
C THR A 654 5.32 -0.58 -4.05
N GLY A 655 5.44 0.74 -4.34
CA GLY A 655 6.50 1.60 -3.80
C GLY A 655 7.92 1.33 -4.31
N LYS A 656 8.08 0.49 -5.33
CA LYS A 656 9.34 0.26 -6.04
C LYS A 656 9.27 0.92 -7.40
N LEU A 657 10.19 1.84 -7.65
CA LEU A 657 10.42 2.41 -8.97
C LEU A 657 11.31 1.44 -9.77
N LYS A 658 10.87 1.07 -10.97
CA LYS A 658 11.63 0.23 -11.93
C LYS A 658 11.79 1.01 -13.22
N HIS A 659 13.01 1.15 -13.73
CA HIS A 659 13.24 1.69 -15.07
C HIS A 659 12.55 0.82 -16.13
N ILE A 660 11.86 1.47 -17.08
CA ILE A 660 11.22 0.84 -18.22
C ILE A 660 12.15 1.00 -19.41
N GLU A 661 12.65 -0.11 -19.93
CA GLU A 661 13.48 -0.09 -21.13
C GLU A 661 12.66 0.34 -22.35
N PRO A 662 13.27 1.02 -23.35
CA PRO A 662 12.59 1.42 -24.58
C PRO A 662 11.76 0.30 -25.25
N MET A 663 12.24 -0.94 -25.15
CA MET A 663 11.55 -2.10 -25.72
C MET A 663 10.28 -2.50 -24.95
N GLU A 664 10.22 -2.27 -23.63
CA GLU A 664 9.06 -2.57 -22.79
C GLU A 664 7.91 -1.57 -23.01
N ARG A 665 8.17 -0.47 -23.71
CA ARG A 665 7.19 0.58 -24.02
C ARG A 665 6.98 0.85 -25.52
N ARG A 666 7.38 -0.09 -26.38
CA ARG A 666 7.27 0.10 -27.85
C ARG A 666 5.83 0.21 -28.36
N SER A 667 4.86 -0.33 -27.63
CA SER A 667 3.43 -0.23 -27.93
C SER A 667 2.59 -0.19 -26.66
N VAL A 668 1.31 0.15 -26.81
CA VAL A 668 0.33 0.13 -25.71
C VAL A 668 0.17 -1.30 -25.20
N GLU A 669 0.11 -2.26 -26.11
CA GLU A 669 -0.01 -3.68 -25.84
C GLU A 669 1.18 -4.25 -25.05
N THR A 670 2.41 -3.91 -25.45
CA THR A 670 3.61 -4.29 -24.71
C THR A 670 3.59 -3.66 -23.32
N SER A 671 3.21 -2.38 -23.22
CA SER A 671 3.12 -1.67 -21.95
C SER A 671 2.10 -2.31 -21.01
N LEU A 672 0.93 -2.70 -21.50
CA LEU A 672 -0.10 -3.38 -20.70
C LEU A 672 0.40 -4.72 -20.12
N VAL A 673 1.14 -5.50 -20.88
CA VAL A 673 1.68 -6.79 -20.40
C VAL A 673 2.89 -6.59 -19.51
N ALA A 674 3.88 -5.80 -19.95
CA ALA A 674 5.17 -5.65 -19.29
C ALA A 674 5.09 -4.80 -18.01
N ILE A 675 4.25 -3.76 -18.00
CA ILE A 675 4.16 -2.80 -16.88
C ILE A 675 2.99 -3.12 -15.97
N PHE A 676 1.83 -3.48 -16.54
CA PHE A 676 0.60 -3.67 -15.77
C PHE A 676 0.27 -5.13 -15.45
N GLY A 677 0.95 -6.09 -16.07
CA GLY A 677 0.64 -7.50 -15.90
C GLY A 677 -0.73 -7.89 -16.48
N THR A 678 -1.26 -7.10 -17.41
CA THR A 678 -2.62 -7.27 -17.94
C THR A 678 -2.56 -7.98 -19.28
N TYR A 679 -3.09 -9.20 -19.32
CA TYR A 679 -3.32 -9.94 -20.56
C TYR A 679 -4.64 -9.54 -21.21
N SER A 680 -4.64 -9.44 -22.55
CA SER A 680 -5.83 -9.27 -23.38
C SER A 680 -5.72 -10.27 -24.56
N PRO A 681 -6.75 -11.08 -24.86
CA PRO A 681 -6.66 -12.15 -25.88
C PRO A 681 -6.44 -11.69 -27.31
N LEU A 682 -6.58 -10.39 -27.58
CA LEU A 682 -6.31 -9.81 -28.90
C LEU A 682 -4.93 -9.13 -28.97
N ASN A 683 -4.12 -9.29 -27.92
CA ASN A 683 -2.83 -8.64 -27.78
C ASN A 683 -1.75 -9.38 -28.60
N LYS A 684 -1.07 -8.67 -29.51
CA LYS A 684 0.06 -9.21 -30.31
C LYS A 684 1.35 -9.42 -29.52
N GLU A 685 1.46 -8.89 -28.31
CA GLU A 685 2.67 -8.96 -27.49
C GLU A 685 3.06 -10.40 -27.15
N VAL A 686 2.09 -11.30 -26.88
CA VAL A 686 2.42 -12.72 -26.61
C VAL A 686 3.13 -13.33 -27.82
N TYR A 687 2.56 -13.11 -29.02
CA TYR A 687 3.16 -13.57 -30.26
C TYR A 687 4.53 -12.94 -30.52
N GLU A 688 4.63 -11.62 -30.45
CA GLU A 688 5.87 -10.91 -30.75
C GLU A 688 6.98 -11.23 -29.74
N ARG A 689 6.64 -11.41 -28.45
CA ARG A 689 7.60 -11.79 -27.42
C ARG A 689 8.10 -13.22 -27.61
N CYS A 690 7.22 -14.16 -27.91
CA CYS A 690 7.61 -15.54 -28.21
C CYS A 690 8.51 -15.60 -29.45
N ALA A 691 8.08 -14.97 -30.56
CA ALA A 691 8.83 -14.93 -31.80
C ALA A 691 10.21 -14.28 -31.62
N ARG A 692 10.28 -13.16 -30.87
CA ARG A 692 11.52 -12.45 -30.59
C ARG A 692 12.47 -13.27 -29.74
N LEU A 693 12.02 -13.88 -28.65
CA LEU A 693 12.88 -14.70 -27.78
C LEU A 693 13.48 -15.88 -28.55
N VAL A 694 12.67 -16.56 -29.35
CA VAL A 694 13.14 -17.64 -30.23
C VAL A 694 14.14 -17.12 -31.26
N ALA A 695 13.83 -16.02 -31.96
CA ALA A 695 14.70 -15.45 -32.98
C ALA A 695 16.05 -14.96 -32.41
N LEU A 696 16.05 -14.25 -31.28
CA LEU A 696 17.28 -13.80 -30.61
C LEU A 696 18.15 -14.98 -30.16
N THR A 697 17.52 -16.04 -29.66
CA THR A 697 18.21 -17.25 -29.24
C THR A 697 18.86 -17.94 -30.44
N ILE A 698 18.14 -18.11 -31.55
CA ILE A 698 18.68 -18.70 -32.78
C ILE A 698 19.79 -17.82 -33.38
N GLN A 699 19.58 -16.51 -33.44
CA GLN A 699 20.56 -15.58 -34.00
C GLN A 699 21.86 -15.59 -33.22
N LYS A 700 21.79 -15.51 -31.89
CA LYS A 700 22.99 -15.58 -31.04
C LYS A 700 23.67 -16.95 -31.15
N ARG A 701 22.91 -18.04 -31.29
CA ARG A 701 23.50 -19.38 -31.47
C ARG A 701 24.36 -19.44 -32.71
N ASN A 702 23.88 -18.81 -33.79
CA ASN A 702 24.57 -18.75 -35.06
C ASN A 702 25.67 -17.66 -35.10
N SER A 703 25.84 -16.87 -34.04
CA SER A 703 26.89 -15.86 -33.95
C SER A 703 28.20 -16.44 -33.42
N GLU A 704 29.34 -15.83 -33.77
CA GLU A 704 30.68 -16.27 -33.36
C GLU A 704 30.86 -16.39 -31.84
N SER A 705 30.07 -15.64 -31.06
CA SER A 705 30.12 -15.66 -29.60
C SER A 705 29.35 -16.83 -28.95
N GLY A 706 28.49 -17.53 -29.72
CA GLY A 706 27.58 -18.54 -29.19
C GLY A 706 26.51 -17.98 -28.24
N VAL A 707 25.66 -18.85 -27.68
CA VAL A 707 24.69 -18.50 -26.63
C VAL A 707 25.13 -19.14 -25.32
N SER A 708 25.12 -18.38 -24.23
CA SER A 708 25.38 -18.94 -22.91
C SER A 708 24.15 -19.62 -22.30
N VAL A 709 24.37 -20.65 -21.46
CA VAL A 709 23.30 -21.33 -20.71
C VAL A 709 22.47 -20.34 -19.88
N ARG A 710 23.13 -19.33 -19.29
CA ARG A 710 22.47 -18.30 -18.48
C ARG A 710 21.45 -17.47 -19.28
N GLU A 711 21.79 -17.08 -20.51
CA GLU A 711 20.86 -16.32 -21.37
C GLU A 711 19.65 -17.14 -21.84
N LEU A 712 19.85 -18.45 -22.01
CA LEU A 712 18.77 -19.39 -22.29
C LEU A 712 17.85 -19.53 -21.07
N GLU A 713 18.42 -19.60 -19.87
CA GLU A 713 17.66 -19.64 -18.62
C GLU A 713 16.84 -18.36 -18.41
N ASP A 714 17.43 -17.19 -18.63
CA ASP A 714 16.73 -15.90 -18.57
C ASP A 714 15.54 -15.86 -19.56
N SER A 715 15.74 -16.39 -20.78
CA SER A 715 14.68 -16.46 -21.79
C SER A 715 13.56 -17.42 -21.41
N LEU A 716 13.89 -18.58 -20.84
CA LEU A 716 12.92 -19.55 -20.33
C LEU A 716 12.15 -19.00 -19.13
N GLU A 717 12.80 -18.25 -18.25
CA GLU A 717 12.14 -17.61 -17.11
C GLU A 717 11.14 -16.54 -17.56
N GLN A 718 11.49 -15.75 -18.59
CA GLN A 718 10.56 -14.80 -19.21
C GLN A 718 9.32 -15.48 -19.81
N LEU A 719 9.47 -16.63 -20.48
CA LEU A 719 8.34 -17.39 -21.02
C LEU A 719 7.47 -17.99 -19.91
N LYS A 720 8.07 -18.52 -18.84
CA LYS A 720 7.34 -18.98 -17.66
C LYS A 720 6.54 -17.87 -17.00
N SER A 721 7.13 -16.69 -16.86
CA SER A 721 6.43 -15.51 -16.32
C SER A 721 5.25 -15.10 -17.21
N LEU A 722 5.39 -15.19 -18.54
CA LEU A 722 4.32 -14.88 -19.48
C LEU A 722 3.18 -15.89 -19.40
N ASP A 723 3.49 -17.19 -19.32
CA ASP A 723 2.51 -18.26 -19.14
C ASP A 723 1.70 -18.09 -17.84
N ALA A 724 2.38 -17.79 -16.73
CA ALA A 724 1.72 -17.53 -15.46
C ALA A 724 0.77 -16.33 -15.53
N LEU A 725 1.16 -15.25 -16.23
CA LEU A 725 0.34 -14.06 -16.43
C LEU A 725 -0.93 -14.39 -17.23
N VAL A 726 -0.80 -15.12 -18.34
CA VAL A 726 -1.93 -15.54 -19.17
C VAL A 726 -2.91 -16.41 -18.36
N LYS A 727 -2.40 -17.40 -17.62
CA LYS A 727 -3.23 -18.32 -16.80
C LYS A 727 -3.93 -17.66 -15.62
N ASN A 728 -3.31 -16.64 -15.03
CA ASN A 728 -3.83 -15.89 -13.88
C ASN A 728 -4.74 -14.72 -14.28
N SER A 729 -4.85 -14.42 -15.57
CA SER A 729 -5.73 -13.35 -16.05
C SER A 729 -7.20 -13.69 -15.82
N SER A 730 -8.01 -12.67 -15.54
CA SER A 730 -9.45 -12.78 -15.30
C SER A 730 -10.29 -12.89 -16.58
N VAL A 731 -9.65 -13.16 -17.72
CA VAL A 731 -10.30 -13.22 -19.03
C VAL A 731 -10.98 -14.58 -19.21
N GLU A 732 -12.09 -14.62 -19.95
CA GLU A 732 -12.79 -15.86 -20.28
C GLU A 732 -11.82 -16.85 -20.94
N LYS A 733 -11.51 -17.93 -20.22
CA LYS A 733 -10.58 -19.00 -20.61
C LYS A 733 -11.12 -19.91 -21.74
N GLU A 734 -12.22 -19.53 -22.37
CA GLU A 734 -12.93 -20.29 -23.40
C GLU A 734 -12.80 -19.66 -24.81
N SER A 735 -11.94 -18.65 -24.98
CA SER A 735 -11.69 -18.08 -26.31
C SER A 735 -10.64 -18.89 -27.07
N ALA A 736 -10.91 -19.23 -28.34
CA ALA A 736 -9.97 -19.96 -29.21
C ALA A 736 -8.58 -19.28 -29.33
N ARG A 737 -8.51 -17.98 -29.05
CA ARG A 737 -7.27 -17.20 -29.08
C ARG A 737 -6.45 -17.33 -27.81
N TYR A 738 -7.09 -17.49 -26.64
CA TYR A 738 -6.40 -17.85 -25.40
C TYR A 738 -5.66 -19.19 -25.55
N ASP A 739 -6.32 -20.20 -26.11
CA ASP A 739 -5.70 -21.51 -26.35
C ASP A 739 -4.52 -21.41 -27.33
N SER A 740 -4.67 -20.60 -28.38
CA SER A 740 -3.59 -20.33 -29.34
C SER A 740 -2.39 -19.64 -28.69
N ASP A 741 -2.61 -18.70 -27.76
CA ASP A 741 -1.53 -18.00 -27.07
C ASP A 741 -0.79 -18.91 -26.09
N VAL A 742 -1.51 -19.76 -25.35
CA VAL A 742 -0.93 -20.76 -24.44
C VAL A 742 -0.11 -21.79 -25.23
N ASP A 743 -0.63 -22.29 -26.36
CA ASP A 743 0.10 -23.20 -27.24
C ASP A 743 1.37 -22.57 -27.81
N LEU A 744 1.31 -21.29 -28.21
CA LEU A 744 2.46 -20.57 -28.72
C LEU A 744 3.57 -20.40 -27.68
N ILE A 745 3.22 -20.06 -26.43
CA ILE A 745 4.18 -19.97 -25.33
C ILE A 745 4.81 -21.34 -25.07
N GLY A 746 4.01 -22.41 -25.10
CA GLY A 746 4.49 -23.79 -24.97
C GLY A 746 5.51 -24.14 -26.05
N LYS A 747 5.20 -23.86 -27.33
CA LYS A 747 6.10 -24.10 -28.46
C LYS A 747 7.40 -23.31 -28.37
N ALA A 748 7.34 -22.03 -28.01
CA ALA A 748 8.53 -21.21 -27.81
C ALA A 748 9.41 -21.74 -26.67
N THR A 749 8.79 -22.18 -25.57
CA THR A 749 9.51 -22.76 -24.42
C THR A 749 10.24 -24.04 -24.82
N LEU A 750 9.57 -24.93 -25.57
CA LEU A 750 10.19 -26.16 -26.07
C LEU A 750 11.35 -25.86 -27.03
N ALA A 751 11.20 -24.88 -27.93
CA ALA A 751 12.25 -24.51 -28.87
C ALA A 751 13.53 -24.02 -28.16
N ILE A 752 13.40 -23.13 -27.17
CA ILE A 752 14.56 -22.62 -26.41
C ILE A 752 15.15 -23.72 -25.51
N ALA A 753 14.31 -24.56 -24.91
CA ALA A 753 14.78 -25.69 -24.10
C ALA A 753 15.58 -26.71 -24.92
N ALA A 754 15.18 -26.99 -26.16
CA ALA A 754 15.93 -27.87 -27.06
C ALA A 754 17.33 -27.31 -27.36
N ILE A 755 17.42 -26.01 -27.68
CA ILE A 755 18.72 -25.33 -27.91
C ILE A 755 19.61 -25.41 -26.66
N ARG A 756 19.03 -25.27 -25.46
CA ARG A 756 19.76 -25.40 -24.20
C ARG A 756 20.36 -26.80 -24.03
N VAL A 757 19.58 -27.86 -24.26
CA VAL A 757 20.07 -29.23 -24.15
C VAL A 757 21.25 -29.46 -25.11
N GLU A 758 21.16 -28.93 -26.33
CA GLU A 758 22.23 -29.02 -27.32
C GLU A 758 23.51 -28.26 -26.89
N VAL A 759 23.37 -27.04 -26.37
CA VAL A 759 24.51 -26.25 -25.84
C VAL A 759 25.15 -26.91 -24.61
N GLU A 760 24.35 -27.51 -23.73
CA GLU A 760 24.85 -28.29 -22.59
C GLU A 760 25.61 -29.55 -23.04
N HIS A 761 25.25 -30.14 -24.17
CA HIS A 761 25.96 -31.30 -24.74
C HIS A 761 27.24 -30.92 -25.49
N GLU A 762 27.31 -29.72 -26.10
CA GLU A 762 28.51 -29.20 -26.77
C GLU A 762 29.57 -28.66 -25.80
N SER A 763 29.21 -28.43 -24.54
CA SER A 763 30.09 -27.91 -23.48
C SER A 763 30.68 -28.99 -22.55
N VAL A 764 30.28 -30.25 -22.73
CA VAL A 764 30.84 -31.47 -22.11
C VAL A 764 31.76 -32.14 -23.12
#